data_AF-W4HNM1-F1
#
_entry.id   AF-W4HNM1-F1
#
_cell.length_a   1.000
_cell.length_b   1.000
_cell.length_c   1.000
_cell.angle_alpha   90.00
_cell.angle_beta   90.00
_cell.angle_gamma   90.00
#
_symmetry.space_group_name_H-M   'P 1'
#
loop_
_entity.id
_entity.type
_entity.pdbx_description
1 polymer ?
#
loop_
_entity_poly.entity_id
_entity_poly.type
_entity_poly.pdbx_seq_one_letter_code
_entity_poly.pdbx_strand_id
1 'polypeptide(L)'
;MDKTAPAAAEDAVARLVRGYAPPAGVADEMLDAAGQVRPVWRPFLDRFAHLSAEDLSRRFARGDHYLRDAGIFHRQVDEGGASERDWPLSHVPVLLEEADWTRIKTAVIQRVDLLESVLADLYGAGWLVREGVLPAELVAGNPAFLRPMVGVRPASGHYLHFAAFEIGRAPDGSWFVLGDRTEAPSGAGFALENRVATMRVFSDPFDHDRVHRLAGFFGGFRDALGASARALEGRMAILTPGLGTETYDEHAYIARYLGMMLLEGEDLTVVGGRVMVRTVAGLKPISVLWRRLDSAFADPLELDDRSALGTPGLVSAMRAGNVCMANALGAGLVQTRALLAFLPRISEYLTGAPLEMPNIATWWCGQRREREYVIGQHARMMVGPALSQELPFEATGDTLIAGRFQDGRDADPAAWIEKHGRDLVGQEAVNLSTTPVWEDGAFRPRPVMIRVFAARTASGWKVMPGGFARIGASEDATALSLRRGGRVADVWVVSPDTVPTESLTRSDGPFRRAADSLLPARAADNLMWLGRYVERAEHMIRLLRAYHLRLAETGRADDPRVERIGAHLEALGVPREIAAKGAVSETLDAAIRAASKVRDRFSVDGWAALRDLRADLADHSARLTPGDEAARALSELLRGTAGFAGLVHDNMYRFVGWRFLSIGRALERAAGMIATLRDFADAEAPEGCLDAAVEVGDSVMTHRRRYQIETNRETVIDLLALDARNPRSIHFQIALIRRLAADLPGAEVSGALSEPMRAILRIETQLATAEPSELDDRALRKLARGVAGISERLTAAHLS
;
A
#
# COMPACT_ATOMS: atom_id res chain seq x y z
N MET A 1 63.97 25.06 25.87
CA MET A 1 63.25 23.76 25.83
C MET A 1 61.87 24.02 26.40
N ASP A 2 60.95 24.34 25.50
CA ASP A 2 59.60 24.78 25.82
C ASP A 2 58.63 23.61 25.64
N LYS A 3 57.89 23.26 26.69
CA LYS A 3 56.91 22.18 26.69
C LYS A 3 55.58 22.76 26.19
N THR A 4 55.31 22.60 24.90
CA THR A 4 53.97 22.78 24.33
C THR A 4 53.01 21.79 25.00
N ALA A 5 52.04 22.33 25.75
CA ALA A 5 50.88 21.61 26.25
C ALA A 5 50.06 21.02 25.08
N PRO A 6 49.48 19.82 25.21
CA PRO A 6 48.58 19.29 24.19
C PRO A 6 47.32 20.16 24.17
N ALA A 7 46.99 20.71 22.99
CA ALA A 7 45.70 21.35 22.74
C ALA A 7 44.57 20.37 23.12
N ALA A 8 43.63 20.81 23.95
CA ALA A 8 42.49 20.02 24.36
C ALA A 8 41.78 19.45 23.12
N ALA A 9 41.66 18.13 23.03
CA ALA A 9 40.89 17.47 22.00
C ALA A 9 39.45 17.98 22.09
N GLU A 10 39.03 18.75 21.09
CA GLU A 10 37.70 19.30 20.99
C GLU A 10 36.67 18.15 20.97
N ASP A 11 35.69 18.22 21.87
CA ASP A 11 34.60 17.25 22.02
C ASP A 11 34.00 16.88 20.64
N ALA A 12 33.99 15.60 20.31
CA ALA A 12 33.61 15.10 18.99
C ALA A 12 32.16 15.50 18.64
N VAL A 13 31.28 15.54 19.65
CA VAL A 13 29.90 16.02 19.49
C VAL A 13 29.87 17.51 19.20
N ALA A 14 30.65 18.33 19.91
CA ALA A 14 30.72 19.77 19.67
C ALA A 14 31.18 20.10 18.25
N ARG A 15 32.06 19.29 17.66
CA ARG A 15 32.45 19.41 16.25
C ARG A 15 31.32 19.03 15.30
N LEU A 16 30.58 17.97 15.61
CA LEU A 16 29.48 17.44 14.79
C LEU A 16 28.31 18.42 14.70
N VAL A 17 27.98 19.10 15.80
CA VAL A 17 26.89 20.10 15.85
C VAL A 17 27.36 21.53 15.54
N ARG A 18 28.63 21.70 15.15
CA ARG A 18 29.18 23.01 14.82
C ARG A 18 28.45 23.60 13.61
N GLY A 19 27.85 24.78 13.79
CA GLY A 19 27.07 25.45 12.75
C GLY A 19 25.60 25.04 12.70
N TYR A 20 25.15 24.15 13.59
CA TYR A 20 23.73 23.90 13.80
C TYR A 20 23.10 25.06 14.58
N ALA A 21 22.32 25.89 13.90
CA ALA A 21 21.69 27.08 14.47
C ALA A 21 20.19 27.11 14.14
N PRO A 22 19.31 26.68 15.06
CA PRO A 22 17.87 26.78 14.85
C PRO A 22 17.43 28.25 14.75
N PRO A 23 16.34 28.57 14.02
CA PRO A 23 15.82 29.92 13.91
C PRO A 23 15.48 30.54 15.27
N ALA A 24 15.68 31.85 15.42
CA ALA A 24 15.41 32.54 16.68
C ALA A 24 13.91 32.47 17.04
N GLY A 25 13.60 32.15 18.29
CA GLY A 25 12.23 32.05 18.78
C GLY A 25 11.49 30.79 18.30
N VAL A 26 12.21 29.76 17.87
CA VAL A 26 11.66 28.45 17.47
C VAL A 26 12.26 27.37 18.38
N ALA A 27 11.42 26.42 18.83
CA ALA A 27 11.92 25.28 19.60
C ALA A 27 12.72 24.33 18.71
N ASP A 28 13.69 23.64 19.30
CA ASP A 28 14.45 22.59 18.64
C ASP A 28 14.36 21.27 19.41
N GLU A 29 14.27 20.16 18.69
CA GLU A 29 14.20 18.83 19.28
C GLU A 29 15.57 18.33 19.76
N MET A 30 16.69 18.83 19.22
CA MET A 30 18.06 18.47 19.66
C MET A 30 18.64 19.45 20.67
N LEU A 31 18.42 20.75 20.49
CA LEU A 31 18.88 21.81 21.37
C LEU A 31 17.78 22.27 22.33
N ASP A 32 18.13 22.55 23.59
CA ASP A 32 17.24 23.19 24.55
C ASP A 32 17.19 24.72 24.37
N ALA A 33 16.38 25.40 25.20
CA ALA A 33 16.24 26.86 25.15
C ALA A 33 17.54 27.62 25.49
N ALA A 34 18.52 26.96 26.12
CA ALA A 34 19.85 27.51 26.39
C ALA A 34 20.86 27.21 25.26
N GLY A 35 20.42 26.53 24.19
CA GLY A 35 21.26 26.12 23.06
C GLY A 35 22.14 24.89 23.36
N GLN A 36 21.88 24.18 24.45
CA GLN A 36 22.63 22.96 24.80
C GLN A 36 21.97 21.72 24.21
N VAL A 37 22.78 20.73 23.83
CA VAL A 37 22.27 19.42 23.40
C VAL A 37 21.50 18.77 24.54
N ARG A 38 20.24 18.44 24.27
CA ARG A 38 19.34 17.75 25.20
C ARG A 38 19.91 16.39 25.60
N PRO A 39 19.76 15.94 26.86
CA PRO A 39 20.35 14.70 27.35
C PRO A 39 20.03 13.47 26.49
N VAL A 40 18.80 13.35 25.98
CA VAL A 40 18.38 12.22 25.12
C VAL A 40 19.17 12.08 23.83
N TRP A 41 19.70 13.18 23.29
CA TRP A 41 20.46 13.17 22.03
C TRP A 41 21.93 12.82 22.22
N ARG A 42 22.49 13.02 23.42
CA ARG A 42 23.93 12.83 23.66
C ARG A 42 24.42 11.42 23.30
N PRO A 43 23.81 10.32 23.78
CA PRO A 43 24.29 8.97 23.44
C PRO A 43 24.24 8.67 21.94
N PHE A 44 23.24 9.21 21.25
CA PHE A 44 23.12 9.06 19.80
C PHE A 44 24.21 9.83 19.07
N LEU A 45 24.41 11.11 19.42
CA LEU A 45 25.42 11.96 18.81
C LEU A 45 26.85 11.48 19.11
N ASP A 46 27.12 11.00 20.31
CA ASP A 46 28.39 10.39 20.68
C ASP A 46 28.72 9.25 19.72
N ARG A 47 27.80 8.31 19.50
CA ARG A 47 28.01 7.18 18.59
C ARG A 47 28.07 7.63 17.12
N PHE A 48 27.24 8.59 16.73
CA PHE A 48 27.21 9.15 15.37
C PHE A 48 28.53 9.84 15.01
N ALA A 49 29.15 10.58 15.95
CA ALA A 49 30.39 11.31 15.74
C ALA A 49 31.61 10.40 15.42
N HIS A 50 31.51 9.10 15.73
CA HIS A 50 32.56 8.12 15.43
C HIS A 50 32.39 7.42 14.08
N LEU A 51 31.32 7.70 13.32
CA LEU A 51 31.10 7.11 12.00
C LEU A 51 31.80 7.93 10.92
N SER A 52 32.49 7.25 9.99
CA SER A 52 33.03 7.89 8.79
C SER A 52 31.92 8.22 7.79
N ALA A 53 32.18 9.12 6.84
CA ALA A 53 31.24 9.43 5.76
C ALA A 53 30.90 8.20 4.90
N GLU A 54 31.87 7.29 4.69
CA GLU A 54 31.65 6.03 3.98
C GLU A 54 30.75 5.07 4.78
N ASP A 55 30.96 4.97 6.10
CA ASP A 55 30.12 4.15 6.97
C ASP A 55 28.67 4.67 6.99
N LEU A 56 28.49 5.99 7.07
CA LEU A 56 27.18 6.63 6.99
C LEU A 56 26.48 6.34 5.66
N SER A 57 27.18 6.56 4.54
CA SER A 57 26.64 6.28 3.20
C SER A 57 26.19 4.82 3.06
N ARG A 58 27.04 3.87 3.48
CA ARG A 58 26.72 2.44 3.46
C ARG A 58 25.53 2.08 4.36
N ARG A 59 25.45 2.68 5.56
CA ARG A 59 24.33 2.47 6.50
C ARG A 59 23.01 3.05 5.98
N PHE A 60 23.04 4.25 5.39
CA PHE A 60 21.87 4.90 4.79
C PHE A 60 21.34 4.10 3.61
N ALA A 61 22.24 3.69 2.69
CA ALA A 61 21.89 2.85 1.55
C ALA A 61 21.20 1.53 1.98
N ARG A 62 21.61 0.94 3.11
CA ARG A 62 20.96 -0.26 3.67
C ARG A 62 19.52 0.01 4.13
N GLY A 63 19.24 1.18 4.71
CA GLY A 63 17.88 1.60 5.06
C GLY A 63 17.01 1.82 3.83
N ASP A 64 17.55 2.53 2.84
CA ASP A 64 16.84 2.85 1.59
C ASP A 64 16.57 1.59 0.77
N HIS A 65 17.52 0.66 0.73
CA HIS A 65 17.34 -0.64 0.10
C HIS A 65 16.22 -1.44 0.78
N TYR A 66 16.19 -1.47 2.12
CA TYR A 66 15.10 -2.13 2.83
C TYR A 66 13.73 -1.55 2.49
N LEU A 67 13.59 -0.23 2.39
CA LEU A 67 12.31 0.40 2.06
C LEU A 67 11.87 0.07 0.63
N ARG A 68 12.80 0.11 -0.34
CA ARG A 68 12.54 -0.30 -1.73
C ARG A 68 12.10 -1.77 -1.81
N ASP A 69 12.80 -2.64 -1.09
CA ASP A 69 12.48 -4.07 -0.98
C ASP A 69 11.12 -4.29 -0.30
N ALA A 70 10.87 -3.63 0.83
CA ALA A 70 9.57 -3.69 1.51
C ALA A 70 8.43 -3.14 0.64
N GLY A 71 8.78 -2.40 -0.42
CA GLY A 71 7.87 -1.92 -1.42
C GLY A 71 7.29 -0.54 -1.14
N ILE A 72 7.98 0.25 -0.32
CA ILE A 72 7.45 1.50 0.20
C ILE A 72 7.86 2.62 -0.74
N PHE A 73 6.85 3.22 -1.40
CA PHE A 73 7.04 4.30 -2.36
C PHE A 73 6.12 5.47 -2.01
N HIS A 74 6.53 6.68 -2.41
CA HIS A 74 5.67 7.85 -2.39
C HIS A 74 5.13 8.08 -3.79
N ARG A 75 3.80 8.06 -3.94
CA ARG A 75 3.15 8.37 -5.21
C ARG A 75 2.93 9.88 -5.31
N GLN A 76 3.48 10.49 -6.35
CA GLN A 76 3.24 11.89 -6.68
C GLN A 76 2.38 11.96 -7.93
N VAL A 77 1.22 12.60 -7.83
CA VAL A 77 0.35 12.88 -8.99
C VAL A 77 0.77 14.22 -9.57
N ASP A 78 1.43 14.20 -10.73
CA ASP A 78 1.80 15.39 -11.50
C ASP A 78 0.86 15.55 -12.72
N GLU A 79 0.93 16.68 -13.44
CA GLU A 79 0.09 16.95 -14.64
C GLU A 79 0.23 15.88 -15.75
N GLY A 80 1.32 15.11 -15.75
CA GLY A 80 1.57 13.99 -16.66
C GLY A 80 1.11 12.61 -16.16
N GLY A 81 0.48 12.53 -14.98
CA GLY A 81 0.04 11.29 -14.34
C GLY A 81 0.76 10.99 -13.01
N ALA A 82 0.42 9.85 -12.40
CA ALA A 82 1.05 9.41 -11.16
C ALA A 82 2.44 8.82 -11.43
N SER A 83 3.48 9.37 -10.77
CA SER A 83 4.84 8.80 -10.74
C SER A 83 5.15 8.25 -9.34
N GLU A 84 5.80 7.09 -9.27
CA GLU A 84 6.29 6.52 -8.02
C GLU A 84 7.73 6.99 -7.79
N ARG A 85 7.97 7.60 -6.63
CA ARG A 85 9.31 8.02 -6.17
C ARG A 85 9.71 7.22 -4.94
N ASP A 86 11.02 7.17 -4.72
CA ASP A 86 11.58 6.59 -3.50
C ASP A 86 11.03 7.29 -2.25
N TRP A 87 10.83 6.51 -1.20
CA TRP A 87 10.34 7.02 0.08
C TRP A 87 11.36 8.00 0.69
N PRO A 88 11.00 9.27 0.97
CA PRO A 88 11.95 10.31 1.35
C PRO A 88 12.33 10.24 2.83
N LEU A 89 12.98 9.15 3.24
CA LEU A 89 13.41 8.93 4.62
C LEU A 89 14.50 9.96 5.02
N SER A 90 14.26 10.64 6.14
CA SER A 90 15.32 11.23 6.95
C SER A 90 15.91 10.12 7.80
N HIS A 91 17.15 9.73 7.49
CA HIS A 91 17.80 8.63 8.17
C HIS A 91 17.91 8.87 9.67
N VAL A 92 18.17 10.12 10.09
CA VAL A 92 18.24 10.53 11.49
C VAL A 92 16.82 10.61 12.08
N PRO A 93 16.50 9.83 13.15
CA PRO A 93 15.21 9.87 13.81
C PRO A 93 15.03 11.12 14.68
N VAL A 94 13.79 11.46 14.99
CA VAL A 94 13.47 12.41 16.06
C VAL A 94 13.52 11.69 17.41
N LEU A 95 14.34 12.17 18.35
CA LEU A 95 14.47 11.56 19.69
C LEU A 95 13.66 12.34 20.72
N LEU A 96 12.78 11.64 21.46
CA LEU A 96 11.97 12.19 22.54
C LEU A 96 12.27 11.48 23.86
N GLU A 97 12.33 12.25 24.94
CA GLU A 97 12.47 11.74 26.30
C GLU A 97 11.18 11.04 26.77
N GLU A 98 11.32 9.93 27.50
CA GLU A 98 10.19 9.20 28.09
C GLU A 98 9.30 10.07 29.01
N ALA A 99 9.88 11.06 29.70
CA ALA A 99 9.13 11.99 30.54
C ALA A 99 8.22 12.93 29.73
N ASP A 100 8.70 13.43 28.59
CA ASP A 100 7.89 14.20 27.65
C ASP A 100 6.81 13.31 27.04
N TRP A 101 7.19 12.09 26.66
CA TRP A 101 6.26 11.12 26.10
C TRP A 101 5.13 10.74 27.06
N THR A 102 5.42 10.61 28.35
CA THR A 102 4.41 10.32 29.38
C THR A 102 3.37 11.44 29.47
N ARG A 103 3.80 12.70 29.36
CA ARG A 103 2.90 13.87 29.33
C ARG A 103 2.05 13.90 28.05
N ILE A 104 2.67 13.67 26.89
CA ILE A 104 1.97 13.55 25.60
C ILE A 104 0.91 12.44 25.68
N LYS A 105 1.28 11.26 26.19
CA LYS A 105 0.38 10.11 26.34
C LYS A 105 -0.86 10.46 27.16
N THR A 106 -0.69 11.07 28.33
CA THR A 106 -1.81 11.47 29.21
C THR A 106 -2.75 12.44 28.51
N ALA A 107 -2.20 13.48 27.87
CA ALA A 107 -3.00 14.48 27.18
C ALA A 107 -3.72 13.93 25.95
N VAL A 108 -3.07 13.06 25.18
CA VAL A 108 -3.69 12.38 24.03
C VAL A 108 -4.85 11.50 24.46
N ILE A 109 -4.73 10.78 25.59
CA ILE A 109 -5.81 9.96 26.15
C ILE A 109 -7.00 10.84 26.55
N GLN A 110 -6.76 11.92 27.30
CA GLN A 110 -7.82 12.87 27.66
C GLN A 110 -8.53 13.42 26.42
N ARG A 111 -7.75 13.83 25.41
CA ARG A 111 -8.27 14.42 24.19
C ARG A 111 -9.11 13.44 23.39
N VAL A 112 -8.67 12.19 23.20
CA VAL A 112 -9.45 11.21 22.43
C VAL A 112 -10.75 10.81 23.15
N ASP A 113 -10.76 10.75 24.49
CA ASP A 113 -11.99 10.52 25.27
C ASP A 113 -12.96 11.71 25.20
N LEU A 114 -12.44 12.94 25.14
CA LEU A 114 -13.24 14.13 24.85
C LEU A 114 -13.88 14.04 23.47
N LEU A 115 -13.11 13.72 22.42
CA LEU A 115 -13.63 13.60 21.06
C LEU A 115 -14.67 12.47 20.92
N GLU A 116 -14.48 11.35 21.60
CA GLU A 116 -15.48 10.27 21.71
C GLU A 116 -16.80 10.79 22.30
N SER A 117 -16.72 11.57 23.38
CA SER A 117 -17.89 12.16 24.05
C SER A 117 -18.61 13.17 23.16
N VAL A 118 -17.87 13.97 22.40
CA VAL A 118 -18.43 14.91 21.42
C VAL A 118 -19.19 14.15 20.32
N LEU A 119 -18.61 13.08 19.75
CA LEU A 119 -19.31 12.25 18.76
C LEU A 119 -20.59 11.63 19.34
N ALA A 120 -20.51 11.08 20.54
CA ALA A 120 -21.65 10.47 21.22
C ALA A 120 -22.79 11.48 21.47
N ASP A 121 -22.45 12.73 21.82
CA ASP A 121 -23.45 13.79 21.96
C ASP A 121 -24.04 14.20 20.61
N LEU A 122 -23.21 14.51 19.61
CA LEU A 122 -23.66 15.04 18.32
C LEU A 122 -24.48 14.04 17.48
N TYR A 123 -24.17 12.74 17.56
CA TYR A 123 -25.00 11.69 16.96
C TYR A 123 -26.14 11.20 17.89
N GLY A 124 -26.20 11.72 19.13
CA GLY A 124 -27.17 11.37 20.15
C GLY A 124 -28.11 12.52 20.51
N ALA A 125 -27.96 13.05 21.73
CA ALA A 125 -28.87 14.05 22.30
C ALA A 125 -28.61 15.49 21.83
N GLY A 126 -27.39 15.79 21.37
CA GLY A 126 -26.98 17.09 20.85
C GLY A 126 -26.97 18.22 21.88
N TRP A 127 -26.63 17.94 23.14
CA TRP A 127 -26.57 18.94 24.22
C TRP A 127 -25.60 20.07 23.93
N LEU A 128 -24.45 19.78 23.31
CA LEU A 128 -23.46 20.81 22.95
C LEU A 128 -24.07 21.90 22.06
N VAL A 129 -24.96 21.52 21.14
CA VAL A 129 -25.67 22.46 20.27
C VAL A 129 -26.84 23.11 21.00
N ARG A 130 -27.64 22.33 21.74
CA ARG A 130 -28.84 22.82 22.47
C ARG A 130 -28.50 23.88 23.52
N GLU A 131 -27.39 23.71 24.21
CA GLU A 131 -26.93 24.62 25.29
C GLU A 131 -26.02 25.75 24.75
N GLY A 132 -25.86 25.87 23.43
CA GLY A 132 -25.07 26.95 22.82
C GLY A 132 -23.57 26.87 23.10
N VAL A 133 -23.04 25.68 23.39
CA VAL A 133 -21.60 25.43 23.50
C VAL A 133 -20.97 25.38 22.10
N LEU A 134 -21.65 24.73 21.16
CA LEU A 134 -21.27 24.60 19.76
C LEU A 134 -22.35 25.17 18.83
N PRO A 135 -22.03 26.04 17.87
CA PRO A 135 -22.97 26.54 16.87
C PRO A 135 -23.56 25.42 16.01
N ALA A 136 -24.89 25.41 15.83
CA ALA A 136 -25.59 24.41 15.03
C ALA A 136 -25.09 24.35 13.57
N GLU A 137 -24.73 25.50 12.99
CA GLU A 137 -24.26 25.61 11.61
C GLU A 137 -22.93 24.87 11.35
N LEU A 138 -22.06 24.76 12.36
CA LEU A 138 -20.80 23.99 12.26
C LEU A 138 -21.02 22.47 12.26
N VAL A 139 -22.19 22.01 12.66
CA VAL A 139 -22.57 20.59 12.63
C VAL A 139 -23.45 20.31 11.41
N ALA A 140 -24.56 21.05 11.27
CA ALA A 140 -25.57 20.79 10.25
C ALA A 140 -25.09 21.07 8.81
N GLY A 141 -24.16 22.01 8.65
CA GLY A 141 -23.52 22.34 7.37
C GLY A 141 -22.26 21.52 7.08
N ASN A 142 -21.82 20.68 8.01
CA ASN A 142 -20.58 19.92 7.86
C ASN A 142 -20.78 18.70 6.96
N PRO A 143 -20.01 18.56 5.86
CA PRO A 143 -20.11 17.38 4.99
C PRO A 143 -19.75 16.07 5.70
N ALA A 144 -18.95 16.11 6.77
CA ALA A 144 -18.60 14.95 7.57
C ALA A 144 -19.69 14.54 8.58
N PHE A 145 -20.73 15.35 8.77
CA PHE A 145 -21.87 15.00 9.60
C PHE A 145 -22.87 14.15 8.81
N LEU A 146 -22.89 12.84 9.09
CA LEU A 146 -23.73 11.91 8.35
C LEU A 146 -25.11 11.77 9.00
N ARG A 147 -26.10 12.49 8.46
CA ARG A 147 -27.49 12.42 8.93
C ARG A 147 -28.04 10.98 9.04
N PRO A 148 -27.75 10.04 8.12
CA PRO A 148 -28.21 8.64 8.23
C PRO A 148 -27.69 7.88 9.46
N MET A 149 -26.65 8.41 10.13
CA MET A 149 -26.02 7.82 11.31
C MET A 149 -26.56 8.38 12.64
N VAL A 150 -27.41 9.42 12.61
CA VAL A 150 -28.00 9.98 13.84
C VAL A 150 -28.85 8.92 14.56
N GLY A 151 -28.59 8.75 15.86
CA GLY A 151 -29.24 7.74 16.71
C GLY A 151 -28.67 6.32 16.57
N VAL A 152 -27.76 6.07 15.64
CA VAL A 152 -27.13 4.76 15.46
C VAL A 152 -26.03 4.57 16.49
N ARG A 153 -26.20 3.61 17.40
CA ARG A 153 -25.16 3.24 18.37
C ARG A 153 -24.22 2.20 17.78
N PRO A 154 -22.89 2.41 17.78
CA PRO A 154 -21.94 1.42 17.29
C PRO A 154 -22.06 0.09 18.05
N ALA A 155 -21.99 -1.03 17.33
CA ALA A 155 -22.08 -2.37 17.94
C ALA A 155 -20.94 -2.66 18.94
N SER A 156 -19.79 -2.02 18.78
CA SER A 156 -18.66 -2.09 19.73
C SER A 156 -18.87 -1.23 20.99
N GLY A 157 -19.91 -0.38 21.02
CA GLY A 157 -20.13 0.62 22.06
C GLY A 157 -19.28 1.88 21.93
N HIS A 158 -18.43 2.00 20.90
CA HIS A 158 -17.51 3.12 20.72
C HIS A 158 -17.52 3.66 19.28
N TYR A 159 -17.40 4.97 19.13
CA TYR A 159 -17.25 5.62 17.81
C TYR A 159 -15.79 5.59 17.34
N LEU A 160 -14.85 5.89 18.23
CA LEU A 160 -13.42 5.93 17.96
C LEU A 160 -12.72 4.67 18.48
N HIS A 161 -11.88 4.11 17.60
CA HIS A 161 -11.03 2.95 17.86
C HIS A 161 -9.56 3.25 17.54
N PHE A 162 -9.31 4.15 16.59
CA PHE A 162 -7.97 4.51 16.15
C PHE A 162 -7.93 5.99 15.75
N ALA A 163 -7.10 6.79 16.40
CA ALA A 163 -6.98 8.23 16.15
C ALA A 163 -5.52 8.62 16.00
N ALA A 164 -5.26 9.74 15.32
CA ALA A 164 -3.94 10.36 15.26
C ALA A 164 -4.03 11.85 15.58
N PHE A 165 -2.94 12.39 16.10
CA PHE A 165 -2.83 13.79 16.51
C PHE A 165 -1.52 14.35 15.99
N GLU A 166 -1.60 15.51 15.33
CA GLU A 166 -0.41 16.26 14.93
C GLU A 166 -0.02 17.19 16.07
N ILE A 167 1.21 17.05 16.55
CA ILE A 167 1.72 17.85 17.65
C ILE A 167 2.98 18.59 17.22
N GLY A 168 3.17 19.77 17.81
CA GLY A 168 4.38 20.57 17.73
C GLY A 168 4.84 20.99 19.12
N ARG A 169 6.12 21.36 19.21
CA ARG A 169 6.70 21.91 20.44
C ARG A 169 6.81 23.43 20.32
N ALA A 170 6.31 24.14 21.31
CA ALA A 170 6.39 25.60 21.39
C ALA A 170 7.78 26.04 21.91
N PRO A 171 8.20 27.30 21.67
CA PRO A 171 9.51 27.81 22.09
C PRO A 171 9.80 27.69 23.60
N ASP A 172 8.76 27.66 24.43
CA ASP A 172 8.85 27.46 25.88
C ASP A 172 9.00 25.97 26.29
N GLY A 173 9.02 25.05 25.31
CA GLY A 173 9.14 23.62 25.50
C GLY A 173 7.81 22.89 25.68
N SER A 174 6.69 23.60 25.79
CA SER A 174 5.35 23.02 25.91
C SER A 174 4.89 22.39 24.59
N TRP A 175 3.91 21.48 24.66
CA TRP A 175 3.36 20.80 23.49
C TRP A 175 1.96 21.34 23.18
N PHE A 176 1.62 21.36 21.90
CA PHE A 176 0.29 21.75 21.43
C PHE A 176 -0.14 20.90 20.23
N VAL A 177 -1.46 20.75 20.08
CA VAL A 177 -2.08 20.02 18.96
C VAL A 177 -2.35 20.97 17.80
N LEU A 178 -1.84 20.61 16.62
CA LEU A 178 -2.07 21.31 15.36
C LEU A 178 -3.35 20.84 14.66
N GLY A 179 -3.70 19.56 14.83
CA GLY A 179 -4.91 19.00 14.27
C GLY A 179 -5.15 17.55 14.71
N ASP A 180 -6.42 17.17 14.70
CA ASP A 180 -6.90 15.83 15.03
C ASP A 180 -7.15 15.04 13.74
N ARG A 181 -7.02 13.71 13.78
CA ARG A 181 -7.38 12.82 12.67
C ARG A 181 -8.16 11.62 13.20
N THR A 182 -9.46 11.62 12.95
CA THR A 182 -10.45 10.65 13.48
C THR A 182 -11.28 9.96 12.39
N GLU A 183 -11.19 10.39 11.13
CA GLU A 183 -11.91 9.78 10.00
C GLU A 183 -11.29 8.42 9.63
N ALA A 184 -10.15 8.45 8.92
CA ALA A 184 -9.37 7.28 8.51
C ALA A 184 -7.86 7.59 8.57
N PRO A 185 -7.29 7.86 9.76
CA PRO A 185 -5.92 8.38 9.90
C PRO A 185 -4.86 7.42 9.33
N SER A 186 -3.99 7.96 8.46
CA SER A 186 -2.83 7.29 7.87
C SER A 186 -1.52 7.54 8.62
N GLY A 187 -0.46 6.82 8.25
CA GLY A 187 0.90 7.01 8.76
C GLY A 187 1.35 6.01 9.83
N ALA A 188 0.46 5.18 10.37
CA ALA A 188 0.84 4.21 11.40
C ALA A 188 1.68 3.07 10.82
N GLY A 189 1.35 2.61 9.60
CA GLY A 189 2.20 1.64 8.88
C GLY A 189 3.55 2.24 8.52
N PHE A 190 3.57 3.50 8.06
CA PHE A 190 4.82 4.22 7.78
C PHE A 190 5.69 4.43 9.03
N ALA A 191 5.10 4.71 10.19
CA ALA A 191 5.85 4.78 11.46
C ALA A 191 6.58 3.46 11.76
N LEU A 192 5.91 2.32 11.51
CA LEU A 192 6.48 0.99 11.71
C LEU A 192 7.57 0.67 10.68
N GLU A 193 7.37 1.01 9.42
CA GLU A 193 8.37 0.83 8.35
C GLU A 193 9.62 1.68 8.58
N ASN A 194 9.42 2.97 8.88
CA ASN A 194 10.49 3.89 9.25
C ASN A 194 11.27 3.33 10.45
N ARG A 195 10.56 2.79 11.46
CA ARG A 195 11.22 2.12 12.60
C ARG A 195 12.12 0.97 12.18
N VAL A 196 11.65 0.09 11.31
CA VAL A 196 12.49 -1.03 10.85
C VAL A 196 13.66 -0.54 10.00
N ALA A 197 13.45 0.45 9.13
CA ALA A 197 14.49 1.04 8.30
C ALA A 197 15.58 1.72 9.15
N THR A 198 15.20 2.62 10.06
CA THR A 198 16.12 3.36 10.92
C THR A 198 16.87 2.44 11.89
N MET A 199 16.24 1.38 12.40
CA MET A 199 16.92 0.35 13.20
C MET A 199 17.96 -0.45 12.39
N ARG A 200 17.78 -0.60 11.07
CA ARG A 200 18.80 -1.21 10.19
C ARG A 200 19.94 -0.23 9.89
N VAL A 201 19.64 1.04 9.70
CA VAL A 201 20.64 2.11 9.49
C VAL A 201 21.56 2.20 10.71
N PHE A 202 20.96 2.34 11.89
CA PHE A 202 21.68 2.50 13.14
C PHE A 202 21.78 1.20 13.94
N SER A 203 21.99 0.06 13.29
CA SER A 203 22.34 -1.17 14.01
C SER A 203 23.66 -1.00 14.78
N ASP A 204 23.98 -1.94 15.68
CA ASP A 204 25.17 -1.95 16.55
C ASP A 204 26.34 -1.10 16.01
N PRO A 205 26.81 -0.12 16.80
CA PRO A 205 26.75 -0.11 18.26
C PRO A 205 25.70 0.84 18.87
N PHE A 206 24.46 1.02 18.38
CA PHE A 206 23.44 1.93 19.00
C PHE A 206 22.49 1.22 20.01
N ASP A 207 21.98 1.96 21.02
CA ASP A 207 21.27 1.41 22.20
C ASP A 207 19.78 1.22 21.90
N HIS A 208 19.45 0.15 21.19
CA HIS A 208 18.07 -0.15 20.82
C HIS A 208 17.25 -0.71 21.97
N ASP A 209 17.91 -1.21 23.02
CA ASP A 209 17.29 -1.73 24.24
C ASP A 209 16.64 -0.66 25.09
N ARG A 210 16.93 0.63 24.86
CA ARG A 210 16.27 1.78 25.52
C ARG A 210 15.16 2.41 24.68
N VAL A 211 15.00 2.00 23.42
CA VAL A 211 13.98 2.54 22.51
C VAL A 211 12.71 1.71 22.60
N HIS A 212 11.59 2.34 22.95
CA HIS A 212 10.30 1.67 23.05
C HIS A 212 9.86 1.00 21.75
N ARG A 213 9.42 -0.26 21.82
CA ARG A 213 8.97 -1.02 20.64
C ARG A 213 7.49 -0.73 20.31
N LEU A 214 7.19 -0.71 19.01
CA LEU A 214 5.84 -0.43 18.51
C LEU A 214 4.92 -1.67 18.48
N ALA A 215 5.50 -2.88 18.53
CA ALA A 215 4.78 -4.15 18.37
C ALA A 215 3.60 -4.30 19.35
N GLY A 216 3.79 -3.90 20.60
CA GLY A 216 2.77 -3.98 21.64
C GLY A 216 1.56 -3.09 21.44
N PHE A 217 1.71 -1.96 20.75
CA PHE A 217 0.60 -1.09 20.38
C PHE A 217 -0.30 -1.78 19.34
N PHE A 218 0.31 -2.29 18.28
CA PHE A 218 -0.38 -2.99 17.19
C PHE A 218 -1.01 -4.31 17.65
N GLY A 219 -0.32 -5.07 18.50
CA GLY A 219 -0.84 -6.30 19.09
C GLY A 219 -2.11 -6.04 19.90
N GLY A 220 -2.07 -5.08 20.84
CA GLY A 220 -3.23 -4.73 21.66
C GLY A 220 -4.44 -4.24 20.85
N PHE A 221 -4.21 -3.47 19.78
CA PHE A 221 -5.27 -3.03 18.88
C PHE A 221 -5.88 -4.19 18.08
N ARG A 222 -5.04 -5.03 17.46
CA ARG A 222 -5.48 -6.23 16.72
C ARG A 222 -6.31 -7.15 17.61
N ASP A 223 -5.88 -7.36 18.84
CA ASP A 223 -6.56 -8.27 19.76
C ASP A 223 -7.93 -7.73 20.18
N ALA A 224 -8.08 -6.40 20.32
CA ALA A 224 -9.37 -5.74 20.59
C ALA A 224 -10.34 -5.81 19.40
N LEU A 225 -9.86 -5.60 18.17
CA LEU A 225 -10.65 -5.82 16.96
C LEU A 225 -11.07 -7.30 16.84
N GLY A 226 -10.15 -8.23 17.14
CA GLY A 226 -10.41 -9.66 17.11
C GLY A 226 -11.44 -10.10 18.16
N ALA A 227 -11.43 -9.49 19.35
CA ALA A 227 -12.44 -9.73 20.39
C ALA A 227 -13.83 -9.26 19.93
N SER A 228 -13.91 -8.06 19.35
CA SER A 228 -15.16 -7.52 18.78
C SER A 228 -15.69 -8.40 17.65
N ALA A 229 -14.81 -8.89 16.77
CA ALA A 229 -15.19 -9.76 15.68
C ALA A 229 -15.78 -11.10 16.17
N ARG A 230 -15.19 -11.69 17.23
CA ARG A 230 -15.71 -12.91 17.87
C ARG A 230 -17.06 -12.68 18.53
N ALA A 231 -17.25 -11.56 19.22
CA ALA A 231 -18.52 -11.21 19.85
C ALA A 231 -19.68 -11.10 18.84
N LEU A 232 -19.38 -10.66 17.62
CA LEU A 232 -20.32 -10.54 16.51
C LEU A 232 -20.33 -11.76 15.56
N GLU A 233 -19.74 -12.89 15.98
CA GLU A 233 -19.71 -14.16 15.21
C GLU A 233 -19.15 -14.02 13.78
N GLY A 234 -18.15 -13.16 13.60
CA GLY A 234 -17.55 -12.89 12.30
C GLY A 234 -16.04 -12.76 12.35
N ARG A 235 -15.49 -12.05 11.37
CA ARG A 235 -14.05 -11.82 11.20
C ARG A 235 -13.74 -10.34 11.10
N MET A 236 -12.48 -10.00 11.33
CA MET A 236 -11.94 -8.66 11.11
C MET A 236 -11.17 -8.58 9.79
N ALA A 237 -11.24 -7.44 9.13
CA ALA A 237 -10.49 -7.12 7.92
C ALA A 237 -10.16 -5.63 7.84
N ILE A 238 -9.25 -5.25 6.95
CA ILE A 238 -8.95 -3.86 6.60
C ILE A 238 -9.70 -3.54 5.30
N LEU A 239 -10.47 -2.46 5.28
CA LEU A 239 -11.17 -1.97 4.09
C LEU A 239 -10.37 -0.82 3.46
N THR A 240 -9.87 -1.03 2.24
CA THR A 240 -9.06 -0.08 1.49
C THR A 240 -9.81 0.46 0.26
N PRO A 241 -9.59 1.71 -0.16
CA PRO A 241 -10.09 2.22 -1.44
C PRO A 241 -9.34 1.65 -2.66
N GLY A 242 -8.35 0.77 -2.45
CA GLY A 242 -7.59 0.11 -3.52
C GLY A 242 -6.39 0.93 -4.00
N LEU A 243 -5.82 0.55 -5.15
CA LEU A 243 -4.58 1.12 -5.67
C LEU A 243 -4.65 2.62 -6.01
N GLY A 244 -5.83 3.23 -6.07
CA GLY A 244 -5.99 4.64 -6.42
C GLY A 244 -5.52 5.62 -5.34
N THR A 245 -5.33 5.17 -4.09
CA THR A 245 -4.89 6.04 -2.98
C THR A 245 -3.37 6.08 -2.81
N GLU A 246 -2.84 7.23 -2.40
CA GLU A 246 -1.42 7.44 -2.09
C GLU A 246 -0.92 6.59 -0.91
N THR A 247 -1.83 6.11 -0.03
CA THR A 247 -1.48 5.34 1.17
C THR A 247 -1.74 3.83 1.03
N TYR A 248 -1.95 3.31 -0.18
CA TYR A 248 -2.30 1.90 -0.38
C TYR A 248 -1.19 0.96 0.13
N ASP A 249 0.07 1.33 -0.07
CA ASP A 249 1.22 0.56 0.35
C ASP A 249 1.27 0.38 1.88
N GLU A 250 0.91 1.43 2.62
CA GLU A 250 0.73 1.37 4.08
C GLU A 250 -0.35 0.34 4.46
N HIS A 251 -1.47 0.33 3.73
CA HIS A 251 -2.59 -0.59 4.00
C HIS A 251 -2.20 -2.04 3.75
N ALA A 252 -1.48 -2.31 2.66
CA ALA A 252 -0.98 -3.64 2.34
C ALA A 252 0.08 -4.12 3.34
N TYR A 253 1.00 -3.23 3.73
CA TYR A 253 2.01 -3.56 4.72
C TYR A 253 1.39 -3.90 6.08
N ILE A 254 0.45 -3.08 6.57
CA ILE A 254 -0.15 -3.29 7.88
C ILE A 254 -1.07 -4.52 7.91
N ALA A 255 -1.77 -4.81 6.80
CA ALA A 255 -2.53 -6.05 6.63
C ALA A 255 -1.63 -7.28 6.77
N ARG A 256 -0.47 -7.28 6.11
CA ARG A 256 0.55 -8.34 6.21
C ARG A 256 1.13 -8.44 7.62
N TYR A 257 1.46 -7.31 8.24
CA TYR A 257 2.05 -7.25 9.58
C TYR A 257 1.10 -7.79 10.66
N LEU A 258 -0.19 -7.47 10.57
CA LEU A 258 -1.20 -7.91 11.53
C LEU A 258 -1.85 -9.26 11.19
N GLY A 259 -1.63 -9.78 9.99
CA GLY A 259 -2.29 -10.99 9.49
C GLY A 259 -3.79 -10.80 9.22
N MET A 260 -4.19 -9.60 8.77
CA MET A 260 -5.59 -9.27 8.44
C MET A 260 -5.82 -9.34 6.93
N MET A 261 -7.05 -9.63 6.51
CA MET A 261 -7.42 -9.53 5.09
C MET A 261 -7.46 -8.06 4.67
N LEU A 262 -6.86 -7.74 3.53
CA LEU A 262 -7.06 -6.46 2.84
C LEU A 262 -8.20 -6.64 1.84
N LEU A 263 -9.28 -5.89 2.03
CA LEU A 263 -10.50 -5.97 1.23
C LEU A 263 -10.81 -4.62 0.60
N GLU A 264 -11.33 -4.64 -0.62
CA GLU A 264 -11.96 -3.48 -1.27
C GLU A 264 -13.48 -3.58 -1.15
N GLY A 265 -14.21 -2.48 -1.39
CA GLY A 265 -15.67 -2.46 -1.28
C GLY A 265 -16.36 -3.51 -2.16
N GLU A 266 -15.78 -3.80 -3.33
CA GLU A 266 -16.27 -4.85 -4.21
C GLU A 266 -16.04 -6.25 -3.65
N ASP A 267 -15.06 -6.50 -2.78
CA ASP A 267 -14.87 -7.83 -2.15
C ASP A 267 -16.02 -8.20 -1.19
N LEU A 268 -16.83 -7.21 -0.80
CA LEU A 268 -17.90 -7.33 0.19
C LEU A 268 -19.28 -7.34 -0.49
N THR A 269 -20.24 -7.93 0.20
CA THR A 269 -21.67 -7.88 -0.12
C THR A 269 -22.48 -7.96 1.16
N VAL A 270 -23.69 -7.41 1.18
CA VAL A 270 -24.59 -7.47 2.33
C VAL A 270 -25.71 -8.46 2.05
N VAL A 271 -25.81 -9.51 2.87
CA VAL A 271 -26.83 -10.57 2.75
C VAL A 271 -27.52 -10.76 4.09
N GLY A 272 -28.85 -10.64 4.12
CA GLY A 272 -29.63 -10.77 5.37
C GLY A 272 -29.21 -9.77 6.45
N GLY A 273 -28.78 -8.56 6.06
CA GLY A 273 -28.29 -7.52 6.97
C GLY A 273 -26.90 -7.78 7.55
N ARG A 274 -26.18 -8.82 7.10
CA ARG A 274 -24.79 -9.12 7.50
C ARG A 274 -23.83 -8.83 6.36
N VAL A 275 -22.66 -8.28 6.69
CA VAL A 275 -21.59 -8.05 5.73
C VAL A 275 -20.84 -9.37 5.50
N MET A 276 -20.67 -9.73 4.24
CA MET A 276 -20.04 -10.97 3.81
C MET A 276 -18.89 -10.65 2.86
N VAL A 277 -17.77 -11.35 2.98
CA VAL A 277 -16.71 -11.35 1.97
C VAL A 277 -16.96 -12.47 0.96
N ARG A 278 -16.80 -12.15 -0.34
CA ARG A 278 -16.80 -13.15 -1.42
C ARG A 278 -15.46 -13.87 -1.44
N THR A 279 -15.48 -15.17 -1.19
CA THR A 279 -14.26 -16.00 -1.21
C THR A 279 -14.44 -17.15 -2.19
N VAL A 280 -13.33 -17.76 -2.60
CA VAL A 280 -13.33 -18.98 -3.42
C VAL A 280 -14.02 -20.18 -2.77
N ALA A 281 -14.32 -20.11 -1.46
CA ALA A 281 -15.08 -21.09 -0.67
C ALA A 281 -16.49 -20.60 -0.31
N GLY A 282 -17.03 -19.62 -1.05
CA GLY A 282 -18.32 -18.99 -0.83
C GLY A 282 -18.28 -17.81 0.15
N LEU A 283 -19.47 -17.32 0.52
CA LEU A 283 -19.63 -16.16 1.40
C LEU A 283 -19.19 -16.47 2.83
N LYS A 284 -18.41 -15.56 3.44
CA LYS A 284 -18.01 -15.65 4.86
C LYS A 284 -18.31 -14.34 5.59
N PRO A 285 -18.80 -14.38 6.84
CA PRO A 285 -19.17 -13.16 7.56
C PRO A 285 -17.96 -12.32 7.95
N ILE A 286 -18.06 -11.00 7.73
CA ILE A 286 -17.16 -9.97 8.23
C ILE A 286 -17.97 -9.12 9.21
N SER A 287 -17.46 -8.98 10.44
CA SER A 287 -18.15 -8.25 11.50
C SER A 287 -17.37 -7.04 12.01
N VAL A 288 -16.09 -6.92 11.65
CA VAL A 288 -15.27 -5.74 11.98
C VAL A 288 -14.46 -5.31 10.76
N LEU A 289 -14.56 -4.03 10.40
CA LEU A 289 -13.78 -3.43 9.32
C LEU A 289 -12.92 -2.29 9.88
N TRP A 290 -11.60 -2.43 9.81
CA TRP A 290 -10.72 -1.28 9.96
C TRP A 290 -10.70 -0.49 8.65
N ARG A 291 -11.42 0.61 8.63
CA ARG A 291 -11.68 1.41 7.43
C ARG A 291 -10.53 2.37 7.13
N ARG A 292 -10.17 2.48 5.86
CA ARG A 292 -9.11 3.35 5.31
C ARG A 292 -9.57 4.28 4.18
N LEU A 293 -10.88 4.54 4.10
CA LEU A 293 -11.54 5.44 3.15
C LEU A 293 -12.52 6.33 3.92
N ASP A 294 -12.88 7.52 3.44
CA ASP A 294 -13.74 8.45 4.18
C ASP A 294 -15.20 7.99 4.31
N SER A 295 -15.89 8.43 5.37
CA SER A 295 -17.20 7.87 5.71
C SER A 295 -18.23 7.98 4.58
N ALA A 296 -18.25 9.11 3.85
CA ALA A 296 -19.19 9.36 2.76
C ALA A 296 -19.13 8.30 1.64
N PHE A 297 -17.96 7.68 1.43
CA PHE A 297 -17.76 6.70 0.38
C PHE A 297 -18.11 5.27 0.80
N ALA A 298 -18.50 5.03 2.05
CA ALA A 298 -18.66 3.68 2.59
C ALA A 298 -19.88 2.92 2.04
N ASP A 299 -20.97 3.61 1.70
CA ASP A 299 -22.21 2.98 1.22
C ASP A 299 -22.89 3.85 0.14
N PRO A 300 -22.87 3.44 -1.14
CA PRO A 300 -23.50 4.22 -2.20
C PRO A 300 -25.03 4.22 -2.17
N LEU A 301 -25.69 3.39 -1.36
CA LEU A 301 -27.15 3.41 -1.26
C LEU A 301 -27.68 4.50 -0.31
N GLU A 302 -26.95 4.79 0.76
CA GLU A 302 -27.40 5.70 1.83
C GLU A 302 -26.53 6.97 1.95
N LEU A 303 -25.33 7.02 1.36
CA LEU A 303 -24.37 8.12 1.46
C LEU A 303 -24.09 8.79 0.10
N ASP A 304 -22.91 8.61 -0.50
CA ASP A 304 -22.60 9.12 -1.85
C ASP A 304 -22.89 8.07 -2.93
N ASP A 305 -23.92 8.30 -3.74
CA ASP A 305 -24.39 7.43 -4.82
C ASP A 305 -23.40 7.26 -5.98
N ARG A 306 -22.39 8.13 -6.06
CA ARG A 306 -21.30 8.01 -7.04
C ARG A 306 -20.11 7.21 -6.50
N SER A 307 -20.14 6.78 -5.23
CA SER A 307 -19.04 6.02 -4.64
C SER A 307 -18.90 4.64 -5.30
N ALA A 308 -17.70 4.36 -5.80
CA ALA A 308 -17.27 3.03 -6.24
C ALA A 308 -16.38 2.31 -5.20
N LEU A 309 -16.17 2.92 -4.03
CA LEU A 309 -15.22 2.43 -3.02
C LEU A 309 -15.90 1.60 -1.92
N GLY A 310 -17.16 1.93 -1.64
CA GLY A 310 -17.96 1.32 -0.58
C GLY A 310 -18.69 0.04 -0.99
N THR A 311 -19.54 -0.43 -0.11
CA THR A 311 -20.39 -1.61 -0.35
C THR A 311 -21.84 -1.25 -0.12
N PRO A 312 -22.73 -1.47 -1.11
CA PRO A 312 -24.16 -1.25 -0.96
C PRO A 312 -24.75 -1.94 0.28
N GLY A 313 -25.45 -1.19 1.12
CA GLY A 313 -26.19 -1.71 2.30
C GLY A 313 -25.36 -1.83 3.57
N LEU A 314 -24.12 -1.32 3.56
CA LEU A 314 -23.20 -1.33 4.69
C LEU A 314 -23.72 -0.49 5.87
N VAL A 315 -24.34 0.66 5.61
CA VAL A 315 -24.99 1.50 6.64
C VAL A 315 -26.16 0.75 7.27
N SER A 316 -27.00 0.09 6.48
CA SER A 316 -28.08 -0.75 7.00
C SER A 316 -27.56 -1.88 7.90
N ALA A 317 -26.46 -2.55 7.53
CA ALA A 317 -25.86 -3.61 8.34
C ALA A 317 -25.29 -3.07 9.67
N MET A 318 -24.70 -1.87 9.65
CA MET A 318 -24.23 -1.18 10.86
C MET A 318 -25.38 -0.79 11.77
N ARG A 319 -26.47 -0.24 11.22
CA ARG A 319 -27.69 0.14 11.97
C ARG A 319 -28.34 -1.06 12.64
N ALA A 320 -28.26 -2.25 12.01
CA ALA A 320 -28.72 -3.50 12.59
C ALA A 320 -27.77 -4.11 13.65
N GLY A 321 -26.59 -3.50 13.88
CA GLY A 321 -25.61 -3.99 14.84
C GLY A 321 -24.80 -5.21 14.39
N ASN A 322 -24.86 -5.57 13.10
CA ASN A 322 -24.22 -6.78 12.56
C ASN A 322 -22.75 -6.58 12.16
N VAL A 323 -22.30 -5.34 12.03
CA VAL A 323 -20.92 -4.98 11.66
C VAL A 323 -20.49 -3.72 12.40
N CYS A 324 -19.23 -3.68 12.79
CA CYS A 324 -18.56 -2.53 13.38
C CYS A 324 -17.48 -2.00 12.42
N MET A 325 -17.36 -0.68 12.33
CA MET A 325 -16.23 -0.03 11.67
C MET A 325 -15.32 0.63 12.70
N ALA A 326 -14.02 0.44 12.51
CA ALA A 326 -12.97 1.18 13.19
C ALA A 326 -12.40 2.21 12.19
N ASN A 327 -12.67 3.52 12.31
CA ASN A 327 -13.65 4.17 13.18
C ASN A 327 -15.08 4.11 12.62
N ALA A 328 -16.07 4.40 13.46
CA ALA A 328 -17.46 4.49 13.06
C ALA A 328 -17.65 5.53 11.95
N LEU A 329 -18.71 5.37 11.15
CA LEU A 329 -19.05 6.34 10.11
C LEU A 329 -19.46 7.66 10.78
N GLY A 330 -18.93 8.77 10.24
CA GLY A 330 -19.16 10.11 10.74
C GLY A 330 -18.12 10.60 11.76
N ALA A 331 -17.11 9.78 12.05
CA ALA A 331 -16.03 10.12 12.98
C ALA A 331 -15.18 11.30 12.51
N GLY A 332 -15.13 11.62 11.21
CA GLY A 332 -14.40 12.80 10.73
C GLY A 332 -15.05 14.13 11.06
N LEU A 333 -16.25 14.16 11.64
CA LEU A 333 -16.87 15.38 12.14
C LEU A 333 -15.94 16.08 13.14
N VAL A 334 -15.34 15.33 14.06
CA VAL A 334 -14.57 15.90 15.18
C VAL A 334 -13.12 16.27 14.83
N GLN A 335 -12.65 16.00 13.61
CA GLN A 335 -11.40 16.55 13.09
C GLN A 335 -11.58 17.84 12.28
N THR A 336 -12.80 18.38 12.22
CA THR A 336 -13.08 19.61 11.48
C THR A 336 -12.32 20.79 12.08
N ARG A 337 -11.65 21.58 11.23
CA ARG A 337 -10.78 22.68 11.66
C ARG A 337 -11.45 23.66 12.63
N ALA A 338 -12.69 24.07 12.36
CA ALA A 338 -13.41 25.00 13.22
C ALA A 338 -13.69 24.46 14.64
N LEU A 339 -13.73 23.13 14.86
CA LEU A 339 -13.94 22.58 16.20
C LEU A 339 -12.82 22.98 17.17
N LEU A 340 -11.60 23.21 16.68
CA LEU A 340 -10.46 23.62 17.52
C LEU A 340 -10.76 24.89 18.32
N ALA A 341 -11.52 25.85 17.74
CA ALA A 341 -11.96 27.08 18.42
C ALA A 341 -12.89 26.81 19.62
N PHE A 342 -13.61 25.68 19.63
CA PHE A 342 -14.60 25.35 20.64
C PHE A 342 -14.14 24.28 21.62
N LEU A 343 -13.13 23.47 21.26
CA LEU A 343 -12.64 22.37 22.09
C LEU A 343 -12.26 22.77 23.52
N PRO A 344 -11.61 23.93 23.80
CA PRO A 344 -11.34 24.34 25.17
C PRO A 344 -12.62 24.45 26.02
N ARG A 345 -13.64 25.15 25.49
CA ARG A 345 -14.94 25.32 26.16
C ARG A 345 -15.71 24.00 26.27
N ILE A 346 -15.64 23.16 25.24
CA ILE A 346 -16.27 21.82 25.24
C ILE A 346 -15.63 20.94 26.32
N SER A 347 -14.30 20.98 26.49
CA SER A 347 -13.59 20.25 27.53
C SER A 347 -14.08 20.64 28.92
N GLU A 348 -14.14 21.94 29.21
CA GLU A 348 -14.64 22.43 30.50
C GLU A 348 -16.09 22.04 30.73
N TYR A 349 -16.94 22.14 29.70
CA TYR A 349 -18.36 21.79 29.79
C TYR A 349 -18.61 20.29 30.04
N LEU A 350 -17.89 19.41 29.36
CA LEU A 350 -18.10 17.96 29.44
C LEU A 350 -17.33 17.29 30.58
N THR A 351 -16.13 17.77 30.89
CA THR A 351 -15.21 17.11 31.83
C THR A 351 -14.93 17.92 33.09
N GLY A 352 -15.29 19.21 33.12
CA GLY A 352 -14.96 20.11 34.22
C GLY A 352 -13.49 20.54 34.29
N ALA A 353 -12.67 20.16 33.29
CA ALA A 353 -11.25 20.45 33.24
C ALA A 353 -10.84 21.06 31.88
N PRO A 354 -9.81 21.92 31.85
CA PRO A 354 -9.23 22.40 30.60
C PRO A 354 -8.52 21.25 29.84
N LEU A 355 -8.16 21.52 28.59
CA LEU A 355 -7.34 20.59 27.80
C LEU A 355 -5.95 20.45 28.45
N GLU A 356 -5.50 19.21 28.66
CA GLU A 356 -4.15 18.90 29.18
C GLU A 356 -3.05 19.34 28.19
N MET A 357 -3.34 19.22 26.89
CA MET A 357 -2.52 19.78 25.82
C MET A 357 -3.37 20.78 25.01
N PRO A 358 -2.99 22.07 24.98
CA PRO A 358 -3.71 23.07 24.20
C PRO A 358 -3.66 22.74 22.71
N ASN A 359 -4.60 23.29 21.95
CA ASN A 359 -4.51 23.29 20.49
C ASN A 359 -4.00 24.65 19.99
N ILE A 360 -3.56 24.68 18.73
CA ILE A 360 -3.24 25.91 18.01
C ILE A 360 -4.36 26.94 18.17
N ALA A 361 -4.01 28.18 18.50
CA ALA A 361 -5.00 29.23 18.69
C ALA A 361 -5.83 29.42 17.42
N THR A 362 -7.15 29.25 17.57
CA THR A 362 -8.10 29.13 16.45
C THR A 362 -9.33 29.99 16.70
N TRP A 363 -9.75 30.75 15.69
CA TRP A 363 -10.88 31.69 15.72
C TRP A 363 -11.83 31.44 14.55
N TRP A 364 -13.07 31.05 14.82
CA TRP A 364 -14.06 30.89 13.77
C TRP A 364 -14.71 32.23 13.41
N CYS A 365 -14.61 32.62 12.14
CA CYS A 365 -15.03 33.94 11.65
C CYS A 365 -16.56 34.06 11.48
N GLY A 366 -17.33 33.01 11.80
CA GLY A 366 -18.78 33.09 11.91
C GLY A 366 -19.24 33.96 13.09
N GLN A 367 -18.43 34.02 14.16
CA GLN A 367 -18.67 34.92 15.28
C GLN A 367 -18.07 36.31 15.00
N ARG A 368 -18.84 37.36 15.30
CA ARG A 368 -18.49 38.74 14.93
C ARG A 368 -17.16 39.20 15.55
N ARG A 369 -16.96 38.96 16.85
CA ARG A 369 -15.77 39.40 17.59
C ARG A 369 -14.51 38.73 17.05
N GLU A 370 -14.60 37.43 16.81
CA GLU A 370 -13.55 36.58 16.28
C GLU A 370 -13.22 37.00 14.85
N ARG A 371 -14.23 37.31 14.03
CA ARG A 371 -14.02 37.84 12.67
C ARG A 371 -13.29 39.18 12.67
N GLU A 372 -13.73 40.14 13.49
CA GLU A 372 -13.08 41.45 13.63
C GLU A 372 -11.62 41.30 14.07
N TYR A 373 -11.33 40.36 14.98
CA TYR A 373 -9.97 40.03 15.40
C TYR A 373 -9.12 39.46 14.26
N VAL A 374 -9.64 38.49 13.50
CA VAL A 374 -8.93 37.89 12.37
C VAL A 374 -8.69 38.93 11.27
N ILE A 375 -9.67 39.80 10.97
CA ILE A 375 -9.49 40.93 10.03
C ILE A 375 -8.35 41.84 10.49
N GLY A 376 -8.29 42.18 11.78
CA GLY A 376 -7.23 43.03 12.31
C GLY A 376 -5.84 42.39 12.32
N GLN A 377 -5.74 41.07 12.22
CA GLN A 377 -4.50 40.31 12.44
C GLN A 377 -4.15 39.31 11.31
N HIS A 378 -4.87 39.32 10.19
CA HIS A 378 -4.73 38.36 9.09
C HIS A 378 -3.31 38.30 8.51
N ALA A 379 -2.54 39.38 8.59
CA ALA A 379 -1.14 39.46 8.14
C ALA A 379 -0.19 38.52 8.90
N ARG A 380 -0.56 38.04 10.10
CA ARG A 380 0.23 37.10 10.91
C ARG A 380 -0.50 35.78 11.19
N MET A 381 -1.55 35.50 10.43
CA MET A 381 -2.40 34.33 10.61
C MET A 381 -2.44 33.48 9.34
N MET A 382 -2.87 32.25 9.54
CA MET A 382 -3.44 31.45 8.47
C MET A 382 -4.96 31.59 8.51
N VAL A 383 -5.61 31.78 7.36
CA VAL A 383 -7.07 31.79 7.25
C VAL A 383 -7.49 30.85 6.13
N GLY A 384 -8.39 29.92 6.43
CA GLY A 384 -8.87 28.95 5.45
C GLY A 384 -10.26 28.40 5.78
N PRO A 385 -10.73 27.38 5.05
CA PRO A 385 -12.09 26.87 5.21
C PRO A 385 -12.35 26.29 6.60
N ALA A 386 -13.42 26.74 7.25
CA ALA A 386 -13.84 26.33 8.59
C ALA A 386 -14.15 24.83 8.67
N LEU A 387 -14.76 24.28 7.61
CA LEU A 387 -15.21 22.90 7.54
C LEU A 387 -14.16 21.94 6.95
N SER A 388 -12.93 22.42 6.70
CA SER A 388 -11.85 21.57 6.19
C SER A 388 -11.45 20.49 7.20
N GLN A 389 -11.15 19.31 6.67
CA GLN A 389 -10.58 18.16 7.38
C GLN A 389 -9.06 18.02 7.15
N GLU A 390 -8.48 18.92 6.34
CA GLU A 390 -7.05 18.99 6.06
C GLU A 390 -6.31 19.80 7.13
N LEU A 391 -5.04 19.48 7.32
CA LEU A 391 -4.20 20.25 8.23
C LEU A 391 -3.99 21.67 7.71
N PRO A 392 -3.71 22.63 8.62
CA PRO A 392 -3.48 24.02 8.26
C PRO A 392 -2.47 24.17 7.10
N PHE A 393 -1.33 23.47 7.18
CA PHE A 393 -0.23 23.56 6.21
C PHE A 393 -0.36 22.66 4.97
N GLU A 394 -1.42 21.86 4.86
CA GLU A 394 -1.71 21.01 3.70
C GLU A 394 -2.71 21.65 2.73
N ALA A 395 -3.34 22.76 3.12
CA ALA A 395 -4.46 23.35 2.40
C ALA A 395 -4.05 23.94 1.04
N THR A 396 -4.92 23.76 0.04
CA THR A 396 -4.72 24.24 -1.34
C THR A 396 -5.69 25.36 -1.72
N GLY A 397 -5.26 26.24 -2.63
CA GLY A 397 -6.09 27.22 -3.36
C GLY A 397 -6.67 28.36 -2.52
N ASP A 398 -7.61 28.06 -1.63
CA ASP A 398 -8.40 29.04 -0.87
C ASP A 398 -7.89 29.25 0.56
N THR A 399 -6.58 29.41 0.70
CA THR A 399 -5.95 29.68 2.01
C THR A 399 -5.11 30.94 1.95
N LEU A 400 -5.29 31.80 2.94
CA LEU A 400 -4.47 32.96 3.22
C LEU A 400 -3.39 32.53 4.23
N ILE A 401 -2.11 32.80 3.94
CA ILE A 401 -1.01 32.59 4.89
C ILE A 401 -0.24 33.90 4.98
N ALA A 402 -0.11 34.44 6.20
CA ALA A 402 0.60 35.69 6.46
C ALA A 402 0.17 36.84 5.52
N GLY A 403 -1.15 36.97 5.33
CA GLY A 403 -1.74 38.01 4.47
C GLY A 403 -1.63 37.79 2.96
N ARG A 404 -1.14 36.63 2.49
CA ARG A 404 -1.04 36.30 1.05
C ARG A 404 -1.84 35.05 0.70
N PHE A 405 -2.61 35.11 -0.39
CA PHE A 405 -3.33 33.95 -0.89
C PHE A 405 -2.38 32.97 -1.57
N GLN A 406 -2.58 31.67 -1.32
CA GLN A 406 -1.74 30.60 -1.87
C GLN A 406 -2.02 30.31 -3.35
N ASP A 407 -3.17 30.72 -3.89
CA ASP A 407 -3.49 30.69 -5.33
C ASP A 407 -2.89 31.89 -6.11
N GLY A 408 -2.22 32.81 -5.42
CA GLY A 408 -1.61 34.00 -6.02
C GLY A 408 -2.61 35.08 -6.45
N ARG A 409 -3.90 34.96 -6.07
CA ARG A 409 -4.89 35.99 -6.41
C ARG A 409 -4.61 37.30 -5.68
N ASP A 410 -4.86 38.41 -6.38
CA ASP A 410 -4.79 39.76 -5.82
C ASP A 410 -6.19 40.19 -5.36
N ALA A 411 -6.55 39.82 -4.13
CA ALA A 411 -7.81 40.18 -3.50
C ALA A 411 -7.54 40.75 -2.09
N ASP A 412 -8.38 41.69 -1.63
CA ASP A 412 -8.28 42.21 -0.26
C ASP A 412 -8.67 41.12 0.76
N PRO A 413 -7.74 40.64 1.61
CA PRO A 413 -8.04 39.63 2.61
C PRO A 413 -9.13 40.06 3.60
N ALA A 414 -9.17 41.35 3.97
CA ALA A 414 -10.14 41.85 4.93
C ALA A 414 -11.56 41.80 4.36
N ALA A 415 -11.77 42.28 3.14
CA ALA A 415 -13.06 42.18 2.45
C ALA A 415 -13.48 40.72 2.20
N TRP A 416 -12.52 39.83 1.91
CA TRP A 416 -12.80 38.40 1.72
C TRP A 416 -13.27 37.74 3.02
N ILE A 417 -12.60 38.02 4.15
CA ILE A 417 -12.98 37.51 5.48
C ILE A 417 -14.34 38.06 5.90
N GLU A 418 -14.62 39.35 5.68
CA GLU A 418 -15.91 39.94 6.03
C GLU A 418 -17.06 39.30 5.24
N LYS A 419 -16.86 39.03 3.95
CA LYS A 419 -17.86 38.43 3.08
C LYS A 419 -18.12 36.95 3.37
N HIS A 420 -17.08 36.17 3.69
CA HIS A 420 -17.18 34.71 3.82
C HIS A 420 -16.97 34.21 5.25
N GLY A 421 -17.06 35.07 6.27
CA GLY A 421 -16.65 34.75 7.64
C GLY A 421 -17.21 33.44 8.21
N ARG A 422 -18.48 33.10 7.92
CA ARG A 422 -19.09 31.85 8.40
C ARG A 422 -18.36 30.58 7.93
N ASP A 423 -17.76 30.65 6.75
CA ASP A 423 -17.08 29.53 6.10
C ASP A 423 -15.58 29.54 6.40
N LEU A 424 -15.09 30.47 7.23
CA LEU A 424 -13.67 30.70 7.46
C LEU A 424 -13.26 30.57 8.93
N VAL A 425 -12.03 30.14 9.11
CA VAL A 425 -11.36 30.06 10.42
C VAL A 425 -9.97 30.66 10.31
N GLY A 426 -9.62 31.53 11.25
CA GLY A 426 -8.28 32.04 11.44
C GLY A 426 -7.52 31.20 12.44
N GLN A 427 -6.24 30.93 12.18
CA GLN A 427 -5.32 30.23 13.07
C GLN A 427 -4.03 31.02 13.18
N GLU A 428 -3.38 30.97 14.34
CA GLU A 428 -2.06 31.57 14.51
C GLU A 428 -1.06 30.95 13.52
N ALA A 429 -0.22 31.77 12.89
CA ALA A 429 0.88 31.25 12.09
C ALA A 429 1.98 30.76 13.05
N VAL A 430 1.89 29.49 13.46
CA VAL A 430 2.84 28.92 14.43
C VAL A 430 4.13 28.50 13.72
N ASN A 431 5.26 28.89 14.31
CA ASN A 431 6.56 28.34 13.94
C ASN A 431 6.69 26.93 14.54
N LEU A 432 6.73 25.93 13.67
CA LEU A 432 6.92 24.54 14.07
C LEU A 432 8.33 24.34 14.64
N SER A 433 8.48 23.44 15.61
CA SER A 433 9.80 23.11 16.14
C SER A 433 10.70 22.57 15.02
N THR A 434 12.02 22.67 15.19
CA THR A 434 13.00 22.12 14.26
C THR A 434 13.61 20.82 14.78
N THR A 435 13.98 19.93 13.86
CA THR A 435 14.76 18.71 14.16
C THR A 435 16.01 18.67 13.31
N PRO A 436 17.10 18.04 13.78
CA PRO A 436 18.31 17.88 12.97
C PRO A 436 18.09 16.91 11.81
N VAL A 437 18.48 17.33 10.62
CA VAL A 437 18.52 16.51 9.41
C VAL A 437 19.95 16.46 8.88
N TRP A 438 20.40 15.26 8.47
CA TRP A 438 21.71 15.10 7.85
C TRP A 438 21.63 15.44 6.34
N GLU A 439 22.32 16.51 5.94
CA GLU A 439 22.36 17.05 4.57
C GLU A 439 23.77 17.56 4.25
N ASP A 440 24.29 17.22 3.06
CA ASP A 440 25.61 17.67 2.58
C ASP A 440 26.76 17.46 3.59
N GLY A 441 26.69 16.39 4.39
CA GLY A 441 27.70 16.06 5.39
C GLY A 441 27.63 16.84 6.70
N ALA A 442 26.52 17.54 6.97
CA ALA A 442 26.30 18.29 8.21
C ALA A 442 24.85 18.17 8.71
N PHE A 443 24.64 18.49 9.99
CA PHE A 443 23.30 18.65 10.54
C PHE A 443 22.73 20.02 10.20
N ARG A 444 21.48 20.05 9.71
CA ARG A 444 20.73 21.28 9.44
C ARG A 444 19.37 21.24 10.16
N PRO A 445 18.94 22.34 10.79
CA PRO A 445 17.62 22.41 11.40
C PRO A 445 16.56 22.50 10.31
N ARG A 446 15.52 21.67 10.44
CA ARG A 446 14.35 21.70 9.54
C ARG A 446 13.06 21.66 10.35
N PRO A 447 12.01 22.42 9.97
CA PRO A 447 10.72 22.37 10.62
C PRO A 447 10.18 20.94 10.68
N VAL A 448 9.65 20.52 11.82
CA VAL A 448 9.11 19.18 12.07
C VAL A 448 7.71 19.24 12.67
N MET A 449 6.89 18.30 12.25
CA MET A 449 5.59 17.99 12.85
C MET A 449 5.58 16.51 13.21
N ILE A 450 5.08 16.17 14.40
CA ILE A 450 5.06 14.79 14.88
C ILE A 450 3.60 14.31 14.93
N ARG A 451 3.32 13.24 14.19
CA ARG A 451 2.05 12.52 14.27
C ARG A 451 2.16 11.41 15.31
N VAL A 452 1.33 11.48 16.34
CA VAL A 452 1.19 10.44 17.38
C VAL A 452 -0.12 9.69 17.19
N PHE A 453 -0.13 8.40 17.56
CA PHE A 453 -1.29 7.50 17.34
C PHE A 453 -1.84 6.97 18.65
N ALA A 454 -3.18 6.90 18.74
CA ALA A 454 -3.91 6.28 19.83
C ALA A 454 -4.82 5.18 19.29
N ALA A 455 -4.82 4.02 19.95
CA ALA A 455 -5.66 2.88 19.61
C ALA A 455 -6.38 2.35 20.83
N ARG A 456 -7.66 1.98 20.66
CA ARG A 456 -8.48 1.37 21.70
C ARG A 456 -8.09 -0.09 21.85
N THR A 457 -7.83 -0.48 23.09
CA THR A 457 -7.51 -1.86 23.49
C THR A 457 -8.54 -2.35 24.51
N ALA A 458 -8.45 -3.62 24.91
CA ALA A 458 -9.33 -4.17 25.95
C ALA A 458 -9.22 -3.43 27.31
N SER A 459 -8.08 -2.79 27.58
CA SER A 459 -7.82 -2.02 28.81
C SER A 459 -7.98 -0.50 28.63
N GLY A 460 -8.65 -0.04 27.56
CA GLY A 460 -8.77 1.38 27.22
C GLY A 460 -7.77 1.85 26.17
N TRP A 461 -7.51 3.15 26.10
CA TRP A 461 -6.63 3.75 25.10
C TRP A 461 -5.15 3.44 25.36
N LYS A 462 -4.44 3.00 24.31
CA LYS A 462 -2.98 2.88 24.26
C LYS A 462 -2.45 3.88 23.24
N VAL A 463 -1.47 4.70 23.64
CA VAL A 463 -0.76 5.61 22.72
C VAL A 463 0.51 4.91 22.25
N MET A 464 0.77 4.92 20.93
CA MET A 464 1.93 4.29 20.32
C MET A 464 3.20 4.97 20.83
N PRO A 465 4.17 4.30 21.49
CA PRO A 465 5.37 4.93 22.03
C PRO A 465 6.39 5.27 20.92
N GLY A 466 6.06 6.34 20.18
CA GLY A 466 6.69 6.76 18.95
C GLY A 466 5.68 7.42 18.03
N GLY A 467 6.00 7.50 16.75
CA GLY A 467 5.13 8.17 15.79
C GLY A 467 5.79 8.32 14.43
N PHE A 468 5.20 9.21 13.66
CA PHE A 468 5.60 9.52 12.31
C PHE A 468 5.88 11.02 12.22
N ALA A 469 7.12 11.41 11.93
CA ALA A 469 7.48 12.81 11.79
C ALA A 469 7.54 13.23 10.33
N ARG A 470 6.99 14.40 10.02
CA ARG A 470 7.14 15.07 8.72
C ARG A 470 8.07 16.24 8.88
N ILE A 471 9.02 16.37 7.96
CA ILE A 471 10.10 17.34 8.02
C ILE A 471 10.08 18.18 6.74
N GLY A 472 10.22 19.49 6.88
CA GLY A 472 10.16 20.43 5.77
C GLY A 472 11.37 20.31 4.85
N ALA A 473 11.15 20.48 3.54
CA ALA A 473 12.23 20.51 2.54
C ALA A 473 13.09 21.78 2.63
N SER A 474 12.52 22.84 3.19
CA SER A 474 13.13 24.15 3.35
C SER A 474 12.90 24.66 4.78
N GLU A 475 13.43 25.84 5.09
CA GLU A 475 13.25 26.50 6.38
C GLU A 475 11.81 27.02 6.59
N ASP A 476 10.99 27.08 5.54
CA ASP A 476 9.58 27.47 5.62
C ASP A 476 8.70 26.30 6.10
N ALA A 477 7.86 26.53 7.12
CA ALA A 477 6.89 25.57 7.61
C ALA A 477 5.83 25.16 6.57
N THR A 478 5.59 25.98 5.53
CA THR A 478 4.73 25.59 4.39
C THR A 478 5.35 24.51 3.50
N ALA A 479 6.63 24.16 3.71
CA ALA A 479 7.35 23.12 2.99
C ALA A 479 7.25 21.71 3.62
N LEU A 480 6.36 21.51 4.61
CA LEU A 480 6.10 20.19 5.21
C LEU A 480 5.40 19.19 4.29
N SER A 481 4.81 19.66 3.18
CA SER A 481 4.13 18.77 2.23
C SER A 481 5.12 17.86 1.52
N LEU A 482 4.85 16.55 1.49
CA LEU A 482 5.63 15.58 0.71
C LEU A 482 5.63 15.92 -0.78
N ARG A 483 4.53 16.51 -1.28
CA ARG A 483 4.43 17.01 -2.66
C ARG A 483 5.39 18.16 -2.96
N ARG A 484 5.85 18.87 -1.93
CA ARG A 484 6.84 19.97 -2.02
C ARG A 484 8.24 19.55 -1.54
N GLY A 485 8.54 18.24 -1.58
CA GLY A 485 9.87 17.70 -1.27
C GLY A 485 10.14 17.45 0.22
N GLY A 486 9.11 17.45 1.07
CA GLY A 486 9.25 17.11 2.49
C GLY A 486 9.82 15.72 2.72
N ARG A 487 10.50 15.53 3.85
CA ARG A 487 11.07 14.25 4.31
C ARG A 487 10.22 13.66 5.43
N VAL A 488 10.38 12.37 5.69
CA VAL A 488 9.73 11.68 6.82
C VAL A 488 10.76 11.06 7.74
N ALA A 489 10.51 11.05 9.05
CA ALA A 489 11.39 10.43 10.02
C ALA A 489 10.62 9.50 10.96
N ASP A 490 11.34 8.53 11.51
CA ASP A 490 10.91 7.79 12.70
C ASP A 490 11.01 8.70 13.94
N VAL A 491 10.20 8.40 14.95
CA VAL A 491 10.19 9.08 16.26
C VAL A 491 10.50 8.06 17.33
N TRP A 492 11.66 8.17 17.97
CA TRP A 492 12.10 7.30 19.05
C TRP A 492 11.72 7.90 20.39
N VAL A 493 10.94 7.14 21.17
CA VAL A 493 10.78 7.41 22.60
C VAL A 493 11.87 6.62 23.31
N VAL A 494 12.77 7.34 23.98
CA VAL A 494 13.96 6.78 24.63
C VAL A 494 13.77 6.80 26.14
N SER A 495 13.89 5.63 26.76
CA SER A 495 13.88 5.46 28.21
C SER A 495 15.30 5.62 28.78
N PRO A 496 15.46 6.15 30.01
CA PRO A 496 16.74 6.07 30.72
C PRO A 496 17.17 4.62 30.99
N ASP A 497 16.22 3.69 31.12
CA ASP A 497 16.45 2.27 31.42
C ASP A 497 16.17 1.36 30.22
N THR A 498 16.51 0.08 30.35
CA THR A 498 16.20 -0.91 29.31
C THR A 498 14.70 -1.21 29.30
N VAL A 499 14.11 -1.21 28.09
CA VAL A 499 12.68 -1.43 27.90
C VAL A 499 12.38 -2.91 27.61
N PRO A 500 11.25 -3.44 28.11
CA PRO A 500 10.83 -4.80 27.81
C PRO A 500 10.64 -5.02 26.30
N THR A 501 11.05 -6.20 25.82
CA THR A 501 10.78 -6.61 24.44
C THR A 501 9.39 -7.23 24.32
N GLU A 502 8.40 -6.43 23.92
CA GLU A 502 7.07 -6.93 23.53
C GLU A 502 7.10 -7.46 22.08
N SER A 503 6.55 -8.65 21.86
CA SER A 503 6.39 -9.27 20.54
C SER A 503 4.91 -9.43 20.18
N LEU A 504 4.58 -9.25 18.90
CA LEU A 504 3.24 -9.55 18.36
C LEU A 504 2.82 -11.02 18.50
N THR A 505 3.78 -11.92 18.67
CA THR A 505 3.61 -13.38 18.56
C THR A 505 3.44 -14.08 19.90
N ARG A 506 3.37 -13.34 21.01
CA ARG A 506 3.26 -13.95 22.33
C ARG A 506 1.83 -14.49 22.53
N SER A 507 1.66 -15.79 22.30
CA SER A 507 0.43 -16.53 22.57
C SER A 507 0.68 -17.46 23.76
N ASP A 508 0.05 -17.20 24.89
CA ASP A 508 0.12 -18.05 26.09
C ASP A 508 -0.78 -19.31 25.98
N GLY A 509 -1.45 -19.52 24.83
CA GLY A 509 -2.29 -20.68 24.56
C GLY A 509 -1.55 -21.83 23.82
N PRO A 510 -2.14 -23.05 23.80
CA PRO A 510 -1.57 -24.17 23.06
C PRO A 510 -1.46 -23.82 21.58
N PHE A 511 -0.36 -24.22 20.94
CA PHE A 511 -0.15 -24.03 19.51
C PHE A 511 -1.34 -24.61 18.73
N ARG A 512 -1.98 -23.76 17.94
CA ARG A 512 -3.00 -24.17 16.96
C ARG A 512 -2.52 -23.71 15.60
N ARG A 513 -2.44 -24.64 14.64
CA ARG A 513 -2.25 -24.28 13.25
C ARG A 513 -3.43 -23.41 12.83
N ALA A 514 -3.14 -22.18 12.38
CA ALA A 514 -4.17 -21.32 11.82
C ALA A 514 -4.82 -22.02 10.63
N ALA A 515 -6.14 -21.97 10.54
CA ALA A 515 -6.84 -22.41 9.33
C ALA A 515 -6.33 -21.60 8.13
N ASP A 516 -6.29 -22.23 6.95
CA ASP A 516 -5.89 -21.58 5.71
C ASP A 516 -6.61 -20.24 5.55
N SER A 517 -5.84 -19.19 5.22
CA SER A 517 -6.39 -17.85 4.95
C SER A 517 -7.52 -17.99 3.93
N LEU A 518 -8.69 -17.43 4.26
CA LEU A 518 -9.73 -17.18 3.28
C LEU A 518 -9.12 -16.35 2.14
N LEU A 519 -9.34 -16.78 0.91
CA LEU A 519 -8.88 -16.08 -0.29
C LEU A 519 -10.09 -15.36 -0.91
N PRO A 520 -10.10 -14.01 -0.91
CA PRO A 520 -11.11 -13.25 -1.61
C PRO A 520 -11.16 -13.63 -3.09
N ALA A 521 -12.35 -13.69 -3.67
CA ALA A 521 -12.58 -14.10 -5.06
C ALA A 521 -11.78 -13.22 -6.04
N ARG A 522 -11.79 -11.91 -5.84
CA ARG A 522 -11.01 -10.95 -6.63
C ARG A 522 -9.49 -11.17 -6.52
N ALA A 523 -8.99 -11.49 -5.33
CA ALA A 523 -7.57 -11.79 -5.15
C ALA A 523 -7.18 -13.07 -5.93
N ALA A 524 -8.04 -14.09 -5.90
CA ALA A 524 -7.87 -15.30 -6.69
C ALA A 524 -7.90 -15.01 -8.20
N ASP A 525 -8.80 -14.14 -8.65
CA ASP A 525 -8.90 -13.72 -10.06
C ASP A 525 -7.64 -13.00 -10.53
N ASN A 526 -7.15 -12.02 -9.76
CA ASN A 526 -5.89 -11.33 -10.06
C ASN A 526 -4.69 -12.28 -10.10
N LEU A 527 -4.63 -13.28 -9.21
CA LEU A 527 -3.57 -14.29 -9.23
C LEU A 527 -3.66 -15.18 -10.48
N MET A 528 -4.87 -15.60 -10.87
CA MET A 528 -5.08 -16.37 -12.09
C MET A 528 -4.66 -15.57 -13.32
N TRP A 529 -5.11 -14.32 -13.46
CA TRP A 529 -4.74 -13.44 -14.56
C TRP A 529 -3.27 -13.09 -14.59
N LEU A 530 -2.64 -12.84 -13.44
CA LEU A 530 -1.20 -12.64 -13.36
C LEU A 530 -0.44 -13.84 -13.95
N GLY A 531 -0.82 -15.07 -13.57
CA GLY A 531 -0.25 -16.28 -14.14
C GLY A 531 -0.38 -16.33 -15.66
N ARG A 532 -1.55 -15.94 -16.18
CA ARG A 532 -1.80 -15.86 -17.62
C ARG A 532 -0.96 -14.80 -18.31
N TYR A 533 -0.88 -13.59 -17.77
CA TYR A 533 -0.12 -12.50 -18.38
C TYR A 533 1.38 -12.82 -18.45
N VAL A 534 1.96 -13.34 -17.37
CA VAL A 534 3.39 -13.71 -17.37
C VAL A 534 3.68 -14.81 -18.40
N GLU A 535 2.83 -15.83 -18.48
CA GLU A 535 3.03 -16.92 -19.44
C GLU A 535 2.78 -16.46 -20.89
N ARG A 536 1.82 -15.56 -21.12
CA ARG A 536 1.57 -14.93 -22.42
C ARG A 536 2.77 -14.12 -22.88
N ALA A 537 3.34 -13.30 -21.99
CA ALA A 537 4.54 -12.53 -22.29
C ALA A 537 5.71 -13.47 -22.63
N GLU A 538 5.93 -14.53 -21.85
CA GLU A 538 6.94 -15.54 -22.15
C GLU A 538 6.73 -16.16 -23.54
N HIS A 539 5.49 -16.52 -23.89
CA HIS A 539 5.16 -17.10 -25.18
C HIS A 539 5.49 -16.16 -26.34
N MET A 540 5.10 -14.87 -26.23
CA MET A 540 5.42 -13.85 -27.23
C MET A 540 6.93 -13.64 -27.37
N ILE A 541 7.67 -13.61 -26.25
CA ILE A 541 9.14 -13.48 -26.25
C ILE A 541 9.79 -14.70 -26.95
N ARG A 542 9.27 -15.91 -26.74
CA ARG A 542 9.76 -17.13 -27.42
C ARG A 542 9.53 -17.06 -28.93
N LEU A 543 8.36 -16.59 -29.37
CA LEU A 543 8.06 -16.40 -30.79
C LEU A 543 8.96 -15.34 -31.43
N LEU A 544 9.17 -14.20 -30.75
CA LEU A 544 10.11 -13.16 -31.20
C LEU A 544 11.54 -13.70 -31.31
N ARG A 545 11.97 -14.52 -30.34
CA ARG A 545 13.30 -15.13 -30.38
C ARG A 545 13.42 -16.09 -31.56
N ALA A 546 12.41 -16.92 -31.80
CA ALA A 546 12.38 -17.81 -32.94
C ALA A 546 12.43 -17.02 -34.27
N TYR A 547 11.66 -15.93 -34.37
CA TYR A 547 11.69 -15.02 -35.53
C TYR A 547 13.09 -14.46 -35.79
N HIS A 548 13.72 -13.86 -34.77
CA HIS A 548 15.02 -13.22 -34.90
C HIS A 548 16.17 -14.20 -35.15
N LEU A 549 16.11 -15.42 -34.60
CA LEU A 549 17.06 -16.47 -34.94
C LEU A 549 16.99 -16.85 -36.42
N ARG A 550 15.78 -17.01 -36.98
CA ARG A 550 15.60 -17.34 -38.41
C ARG A 550 16.00 -16.18 -39.31
N LEU A 551 15.71 -14.95 -38.89
CA LEU A 551 16.15 -13.76 -39.59
C LEU A 551 17.69 -13.67 -39.63
N ALA A 552 18.37 -14.01 -38.53
CA ALA A 552 19.82 -14.06 -38.45
C ALA A 552 20.42 -15.20 -39.28
N GLU A 553 19.79 -16.38 -39.29
CA GLU A 553 20.22 -17.54 -40.07
C GLU A 553 20.10 -17.31 -41.59
N THR A 554 19.03 -16.66 -42.02
CA THR A 554 18.70 -16.50 -43.45
C THR A 554 19.17 -15.17 -44.04
N GLY A 555 19.35 -14.14 -43.21
CA GLY A 555 19.62 -12.77 -43.64
C GLY A 555 18.49 -12.14 -44.47
N ARG A 556 17.32 -12.78 -44.55
CA ARG A 556 16.25 -12.47 -45.50
C ARG A 556 14.89 -12.41 -44.81
N ALA A 557 14.29 -11.23 -44.78
CA ALA A 557 12.95 -11.03 -44.24
C ALA A 557 11.86 -11.70 -45.09
N ASP A 558 12.13 -12.00 -46.35
CA ASP A 558 11.22 -12.65 -47.30
C ASP A 558 11.34 -14.19 -47.30
N ASP A 559 12.17 -14.78 -46.41
CA ASP A 559 12.16 -16.24 -46.20
C ASP A 559 10.77 -16.69 -45.74
N PRO A 560 10.15 -17.70 -46.37
CA PRO A 560 8.78 -18.13 -46.03
C PRO A 560 8.57 -18.48 -44.56
N ARG A 561 9.59 -18.99 -43.86
CA ARG A 561 9.52 -19.32 -42.43
C ARG A 561 9.53 -18.03 -41.58
N VAL A 562 10.40 -17.08 -41.93
CA VAL A 562 10.48 -15.78 -41.26
C VAL A 562 9.15 -15.05 -41.41
N GLU A 563 8.58 -15.04 -42.63
CA GLU A 563 7.27 -14.43 -42.90
C GLU A 563 6.14 -15.14 -42.16
N ARG A 564 6.13 -16.48 -42.09
CA ARG A 564 5.10 -17.22 -41.36
C ARG A 564 5.13 -16.91 -39.85
N ILE A 565 6.32 -16.89 -39.24
CA ILE A 565 6.46 -16.52 -37.81
C ILE A 565 6.08 -15.04 -37.61
N GLY A 566 6.47 -14.16 -38.53
CA GLY A 566 6.09 -12.74 -38.53
C GLY A 566 4.58 -12.54 -38.58
N ALA A 567 3.89 -13.24 -39.49
CA ALA A 567 2.43 -13.21 -39.59
C ALA A 567 1.75 -13.76 -38.32
N HIS A 568 2.33 -14.79 -37.69
CA HIS A 568 1.85 -15.30 -36.40
C HIS A 568 1.96 -14.24 -35.29
N LEU A 569 3.09 -13.55 -35.22
CA LEU A 569 3.32 -12.45 -34.27
C LEU A 569 2.32 -11.30 -34.49
N GLU A 570 2.10 -10.89 -35.74
CA GLU A 570 1.14 -9.85 -36.10
C GLU A 570 -0.30 -10.24 -35.74
N ALA A 571 -0.69 -11.51 -35.92
CA ALA A 571 -1.99 -12.02 -35.50
C ALA A 571 -2.18 -11.95 -33.97
N LEU A 572 -1.09 -11.94 -33.19
CA LEU A 572 -1.08 -11.73 -31.75
C LEU A 572 -0.92 -10.25 -31.36
N GLY A 573 -0.83 -9.34 -32.32
CA GLY A 573 -0.57 -7.90 -32.10
C GLY A 573 0.86 -7.60 -31.64
N VAL A 574 1.79 -8.53 -31.84
CA VAL A 574 3.20 -8.37 -31.47
C VAL A 574 3.98 -7.83 -32.67
N PRO A 575 4.63 -6.66 -32.57
CA PRO A 575 5.49 -6.16 -33.65
C PRO A 575 6.68 -7.09 -33.88
N ARG A 576 7.22 -7.13 -35.10
CA ARG A 576 8.39 -7.96 -35.45
C ARG A 576 9.70 -7.48 -34.79
N GLU A 577 9.70 -6.28 -34.22
CA GLU A 577 10.82 -5.71 -33.46
C GLU A 577 10.56 -5.78 -31.95
N ILE A 578 11.64 -5.76 -31.16
CA ILE A 578 11.55 -5.55 -29.71
C ILE A 578 11.12 -4.09 -29.48
N ALA A 579 9.86 -3.88 -29.10
CA ALA A 579 9.31 -2.54 -28.94
C ALA A 579 9.10 -2.17 -27.46
N ALA A 580 9.45 -0.93 -27.11
CA ALA A 580 9.19 -0.35 -25.79
C ALA A 580 7.69 -0.28 -25.46
N LYS A 581 6.87 -0.17 -26.51
CA LYS A 581 5.41 -0.14 -26.50
C LYS A 581 4.91 -1.16 -27.52
N GLY A 582 4.07 -2.09 -27.07
CA GLY A 582 3.54 -3.19 -27.88
C GLY A 582 3.00 -4.30 -26.99
N ALA A 583 2.46 -5.37 -27.59
CA ALA A 583 1.74 -6.41 -26.86
C ALA A 583 2.55 -7.07 -25.72
N VAL A 584 3.86 -7.24 -25.85
CA VAL A 584 4.72 -7.79 -24.78
C VAL A 584 4.77 -6.82 -23.59
N SER A 585 5.06 -5.54 -23.83
CA SER A 585 5.07 -4.52 -22.79
C SER A 585 3.70 -4.38 -22.13
N GLU A 586 2.62 -4.30 -22.91
CA GLU A 586 1.26 -4.15 -22.40
C GLU A 586 0.83 -5.34 -21.54
N THR A 587 1.27 -6.55 -21.91
CA THR A 587 1.03 -7.78 -21.15
C THR A 587 1.84 -7.79 -19.85
N LEU A 588 3.10 -7.37 -19.86
CA LEU A 588 3.89 -7.21 -18.63
C LEU A 588 3.30 -6.11 -17.72
N ASP A 589 2.84 -4.99 -18.29
CA ASP A 589 2.18 -3.93 -17.54
C ASP A 589 0.86 -4.45 -16.92
N ALA A 590 0.12 -5.32 -17.62
CA ALA A 590 -1.05 -6.00 -17.08
C ALA A 590 -0.70 -6.98 -15.95
N ALA A 591 0.41 -7.72 -16.08
CA ALA A 591 0.94 -8.56 -15.00
C ALA A 591 1.28 -7.73 -13.76
N ILE A 592 2.00 -6.61 -13.92
CA ILE A 592 2.35 -5.71 -12.82
C ILE A 592 1.11 -5.16 -12.14
N ARG A 593 0.09 -4.72 -12.91
CA ARG A 593 -1.20 -4.26 -12.35
C ARG A 593 -1.91 -5.34 -11.57
N ALA A 594 -1.98 -6.57 -12.09
CA ALA A 594 -2.60 -7.69 -11.38
C ALA A 594 -1.84 -8.03 -10.09
N ALA A 595 -0.50 -8.09 -10.13
CA ALA A 595 0.34 -8.33 -8.96
C ALA A 595 0.21 -7.21 -7.90
N SER A 596 0.04 -5.95 -8.32
CA SER A 596 -0.13 -4.79 -7.42
C SER A 596 -1.37 -4.95 -6.52
N LYS A 597 -2.46 -5.51 -7.07
CA LYS A 597 -3.73 -5.73 -6.36
C LYS A 597 -3.68 -6.83 -5.30
N VAL A 598 -2.63 -7.65 -5.31
CA VAL A 598 -2.44 -8.77 -4.37
C VAL A 598 -1.06 -8.73 -3.71
N ARG A 599 -0.52 -7.52 -3.54
CA ARG A 599 0.84 -7.26 -3.03
C ARG A 599 1.11 -7.87 -1.66
N ASP A 600 0.10 -7.94 -0.80
CA ASP A 600 0.17 -8.58 0.53
C ASP A 600 0.44 -10.10 0.45
N ARG A 601 0.32 -10.71 -0.75
CA ARG A 601 0.50 -12.15 -1.02
C ARG A 601 1.75 -12.49 -1.82
N PHE A 602 2.55 -11.49 -2.20
CA PHE A 602 3.79 -11.68 -2.94
C PHE A 602 5.03 -11.58 -2.05
N SER A 603 6.06 -12.36 -2.40
CA SER A 603 7.39 -12.07 -1.91
C SER A 603 7.89 -10.78 -2.55
N VAL A 604 8.74 -10.07 -1.80
CA VAL A 604 9.46 -8.89 -2.29
C VAL A 604 10.23 -9.22 -3.56
N ASP A 605 10.97 -10.33 -3.57
CA ASP A 605 11.80 -10.74 -4.70
C ASP A 605 10.97 -11.04 -5.95
N GLY A 606 9.79 -11.65 -5.79
CA GLY A 606 8.90 -11.93 -6.91
C GLY A 606 8.35 -10.65 -7.55
N TRP A 607 8.08 -9.63 -6.72
CA TRP A 607 7.68 -8.31 -7.21
C TRP A 607 8.81 -7.59 -7.95
N ALA A 608 10.02 -7.60 -7.38
CA ALA A 608 11.21 -7.01 -8.00
C ALA A 608 11.51 -7.66 -9.36
N ALA A 609 11.53 -8.99 -9.43
CA ALA A 609 11.80 -9.71 -10.67
C ALA A 609 10.85 -9.35 -11.82
N LEU A 610 9.56 -9.09 -11.54
CA LEU A 610 8.60 -8.69 -12.57
C LEU A 610 8.83 -7.24 -13.05
N ARG A 611 9.22 -6.33 -12.15
CA ARG A 611 9.56 -4.94 -12.49
C ARG A 611 10.87 -4.87 -13.27
N ASP A 612 11.88 -5.62 -12.85
CA ASP A 612 13.19 -5.69 -13.52
C ASP A 612 13.01 -6.21 -14.94
N LEU A 613 12.22 -7.28 -15.13
CA LEU A 613 11.89 -7.80 -16.47
C LEU A 613 11.25 -6.72 -17.38
N ARG A 614 10.38 -5.87 -16.83
CA ARG A 614 9.74 -4.78 -17.58
C ARG A 614 10.73 -3.66 -17.91
N ALA A 615 11.64 -3.35 -17.00
CA ALA A 615 12.71 -2.36 -17.20
C ALA A 615 13.71 -2.84 -18.26
N ASP A 616 14.14 -4.10 -18.17
CA ASP A 616 15.04 -4.74 -19.12
C ASP A 616 14.43 -4.71 -20.53
N LEU A 617 13.13 -4.99 -20.69
CA LEU A 617 12.47 -4.90 -22.00
C LEU A 617 12.55 -3.47 -22.58
N ALA A 618 12.31 -2.45 -21.76
CA ALA A 618 12.42 -1.06 -22.20
C ALA A 618 13.85 -0.73 -22.64
N ASP A 619 14.85 -1.19 -21.88
CA ASP A 619 16.25 -0.91 -22.16
C ASP A 619 16.72 -1.55 -23.47
N HIS A 620 16.42 -2.84 -23.66
CA HIS A 620 16.76 -3.58 -24.87
C HIS A 620 16.08 -2.99 -26.11
N SER A 621 14.82 -2.54 -25.99
CA SER A 621 14.08 -1.95 -27.10
C SER A 621 14.69 -0.65 -27.65
N ALA A 622 15.50 0.06 -26.86
CA ALA A 622 16.10 1.32 -27.27
C ALA A 622 17.45 1.16 -27.98
N ARG A 623 18.12 0.00 -27.82
CA ARG A 623 19.55 -0.15 -28.14
C ARG A 623 19.88 -1.22 -29.18
N LEU A 624 18.95 -2.12 -29.49
CA LEU A 624 19.27 -3.34 -30.24
C LEU A 624 18.75 -3.33 -31.67
N THR A 625 19.48 -4.03 -32.53
CA THR A 625 19.09 -4.26 -33.93
C THR A 625 18.39 -5.61 -34.13
N PRO A 626 17.44 -5.73 -35.07
CA PRO A 626 16.81 -7.02 -35.41
C PRO A 626 17.83 -8.07 -35.88
N GLY A 627 17.65 -9.32 -35.44
CA GLY A 627 18.53 -10.45 -35.79
C GLY A 627 19.20 -11.03 -34.55
N ASP A 628 20.49 -11.38 -34.64
CA ASP A 628 21.20 -12.11 -33.58
C ASP A 628 21.26 -11.35 -32.24
N GLU A 629 21.45 -10.03 -32.28
CA GLU A 629 21.43 -9.17 -31.08
C GLU A 629 20.08 -9.22 -30.36
N ALA A 630 18.99 -9.05 -31.10
CA ALA A 630 17.64 -9.19 -30.57
C ALA A 630 17.37 -10.59 -30.00
N ALA A 631 17.81 -11.65 -30.69
CA ALA A 631 17.65 -13.03 -30.22
C ALA A 631 18.39 -13.29 -28.89
N ARG A 632 19.60 -12.74 -28.72
CA ARG A 632 20.35 -12.81 -27.47
C ARG A 632 19.61 -12.09 -26.33
N ALA A 633 19.16 -10.86 -26.56
CA ALA A 633 18.41 -10.10 -25.56
C ALA A 633 17.10 -10.77 -25.14
N LEU A 634 16.34 -11.33 -26.10
CA LEU A 634 15.14 -12.10 -25.80
C LEU A 634 15.44 -13.35 -24.97
N SER A 635 16.61 -13.96 -25.16
CA SER A 635 17.07 -15.06 -24.29
C SER A 635 17.33 -14.59 -22.86
N GLU A 636 17.78 -13.35 -22.65
CA GLU A 636 17.94 -12.76 -21.32
C GLU A 636 16.59 -12.49 -20.66
N LEU A 637 15.63 -11.93 -21.40
CA LEU A 637 14.26 -11.75 -20.93
C LEU A 637 13.60 -13.08 -20.55
N LEU A 638 13.84 -14.17 -21.30
CA LEU A 638 13.38 -15.51 -20.94
C LEU A 638 14.01 -16.05 -19.64
N ARG A 639 15.26 -15.69 -19.33
CA ARG A 639 15.85 -16.00 -18.03
C ARG A 639 15.15 -15.22 -16.91
N GLY A 640 14.77 -13.96 -17.16
CA GLY A 640 13.96 -13.15 -16.25
C GLY A 640 12.58 -13.76 -15.96
N THR A 641 11.85 -14.19 -17.00
CA THR A 641 10.55 -14.88 -16.80
C THR A 641 10.70 -16.18 -16.03
N ALA A 642 11.75 -16.97 -16.31
CA ALA A 642 12.07 -18.19 -15.57
C ALA A 642 12.44 -17.89 -14.11
N GLY A 643 13.17 -16.81 -13.85
CA GLY A 643 13.50 -16.34 -12.50
C GLY A 643 12.25 -16.00 -11.68
N PHE A 644 11.32 -15.21 -12.26
CA PHE A 644 10.02 -14.95 -11.63
C PHE A 644 9.24 -16.24 -11.37
N ALA A 645 9.15 -17.13 -12.36
CA ALA A 645 8.45 -18.40 -12.22
C ALA A 645 9.05 -19.30 -11.12
N GLY A 646 10.36 -19.31 -10.97
CA GLY A 646 11.08 -20.02 -9.90
C GLY A 646 10.78 -19.43 -8.53
N LEU A 647 10.88 -18.10 -8.38
CA LEU A 647 10.56 -17.40 -7.13
C LEU A 647 9.12 -17.65 -6.69
N VAL A 648 8.16 -17.63 -7.61
CA VAL A 648 6.76 -17.96 -7.30
C VAL A 648 6.60 -19.44 -6.92
N HIS A 649 7.34 -20.35 -7.53
CA HIS A 649 7.25 -21.78 -7.21
C HIS A 649 7.87 -22.13 -5.86
N ASP A 650 8.97 -21.47 -5.50
CA ASP A 650 9.79 -21.80 -4.34
C ASP A 650 9.40 -20.99 -3.08
N ASN A 651 9.02 -19.72 -3.24
CA ASN A 651 8.77 -18.82 -2.11
C ASN A 651 7.29 -18.64 -1.76
N MET A 652 6.37 -18.96 -2.68
CA MET A 652 4.93 -18.85 -2.41
C MET A 652 4.42 -20.14 -1.75
N TYR A 653 3.88 -20.02 -0.53
CA TYR A 653 3.27 -21.16 0.13
C TYR A 653 2.11 -21.72 -0.72
N ARG A 654 2.03 -23.05 -0.85
CA ARG A 654 1.09 -23.77 -1.73
C ARG A 654 -0.33 -23.79 -1.17
N PHE A 655 -0.90 -22.62 -0.88
CA PHE A 655 -2.31 -22.43 -0.58
C PHE A 655 -3.14 -22.24 -1.85
N VAL A 656 -4.41 -21.87 -1.70
CA VAL A 656 -5.34 -21.69 -2.82
C VAL A 656 -4.86 -20.62 -3.80
N GLY A 657 -4.25 -19.53 -3.33
CA GLY A 657 -3.76 -18.46 -4.20
C GLY A 657 -2.68 -18.92 -5.19
N TRP A 658 -1.73 -19.72 -4.73
CA TRP A 658 -0.70 -20.31 -5.59
C TRP A 658 -1.30 -21.24 -6.66
N ARG A 659 -2.39 -21.96 -6.31
CA ARG A 659 -3.11 -22.83 -7.25
C ARG A 659 -3.76 -22.02 -8.37
N PHE A 660 -4.45 -20.93 -8.06
CA PHE A 660 -5.04 -20.07 -9.10
C PHE A 660 -3.99 -19.49 -10.04
N LEU A 661 -2.87 -19.00 -9.51
CA LEU A 661 -1.75 -18.53 -10.33
C LEU A 661 -1.20 -19.63 -11.24
N SER A 662 -0.95 -20.81 -10.66
CA SER A 662 -0.41 -21.96 -11.40
C SER A 662 -1.39 -22.50 -12.46
N ILE A 663 -2.69 -22.51 -12.18
CA ILE A 663 -3.74 -22.84 -13.13
C ILE A 663 -3.77 -21.81 -14.27
N GLY A 664 -3.70 -20.52 -13.96
CA GLY A 664 -3.62 -19.45 -14.96
C GLY A 664 -2.46 -19.64 -15.93
N ARG A 665 -1.26 -19.93 -15.41
CA ARG A 665 -0.09 -20.25 -16.24
C ARG A 665 -0.32 -21.48 -17.12
N ALA A 666 -0.83 -22.57 -16.55
CA ALA A 666 -1.06 -23.80 -17.28
C ALA A 666 -2.12 -23.62 -18.39
N LEU A 667 -3.19 -22.87 -18.13
CA LEU A 667 -4.21 -22.52 -19.11
C LEU A 667 -3.62 -21.73 -20.28
N GLU A 668 -2.86 -20.69 -19.99
CA GLU A 668 -2.27 -19.85 -21.03
C GLU A 668 -1.21 -20.60 -21.84
N ARG A 669 -0.37 -21.42 -21.19
CA ARG A 669 0.61 -22.26 -21.87
C ARG A 669 -0.05 -23.27 -22.80
N ALA A 670 -1.12 -23.94 -22.35
CA ALA A 670 -1.89 -24.86 -23.18
C ALA A 670 -2.49 -24.14 -24.40
N ALA A 671 -3.10 -22.97 -24.18
CA ALA A 671 -3.70 -22.17 -25.25
C ALA A 671 -2.66 -21.69 -26.28
N GLY A 672 -1.51 -21.18 -25.82
CA GLY A 672 -0.40 -20.76 -26.68
C GLY A 672 0.17 -21.91 -27.48
N MET A 673 0.38 -23.08 -26.85
CA MET A 673 0.87 -24.27 -27.56
C MET A 673 -0.14 -24.77 -28.61
N ILE A 674 -1.44 -24.75 -28.32
CA ILE A 674 -2.48 -25.06 -29.31
C ILE A 674 -2.39 -24.08 -30.49
N ALA A 675 -2.23 -22.78 -30.24
CA ALA A 675 -2.10 -21.78 -31.29
C ALA A 675 -0.87 -22.00 -32.16
N THR A 676 0.29 -22.28 -31.56
CA THR A 676 1.53 -22.62 -32.28
C THR A 676 1.36 -23.87 -33.14
N LEU A 677 0.80 -24.95 -32.61
CA LEU A 677 0.61 -26.19 -33.36
C LEU A 677 -0.39 -26.03 -34.52
N ARG A 678 -1.44 -25.24 -34.34
CA ARG A 678 -2.40 -24.96 -35.42
C ARG A 678 -1.76 -24.21 -36.58
N ASP A 679 -0.76 -23.39 -36.31
CA ASP A 679 -0.14 -22.56 -37.33
C ASP A 679 1.10 -23.22 -37.96
N PHE A 680 1.99 -23.76 -37.13
CA PHE A 680 3.29 -24.27 -37.58
C PHE A 680 3.28 -25.75 -37.95
N ALA A 681 2.24 -26.49 -37.54
CA ALA A 681 2.00 -27.88 -37.95
C ALA A 681 0.84 -28.01 -38.95
N ASP A 682 0.45 -26.89 -39.57
CA ASP A 682 -0.47 -26.85 -40.71
C ASP A 682 0.18 -27.51 -41.94
N ALA A 683 -0.61 -28.15 -42.80
CA ALA A 683 -0.09 -28.85 -43.98
C ALA A 683 0.51 -27.88 -45.00
N GLU A 684 0.05 -26.63 -45.04
CA GLU A 684 0.54 -25.57 -45.92
C GLU A 684 1.67 -24.74 -45.26
N ALA A 685 2.12 -25.11 -44.04
CA ALA A 685 3.20 -24.41 -43.38
C ALA A 685 4.54 -24.69 -44.10
N PRO A 686 5.40 -23.66 -44.29
CA PRO A 686 6.72 -23.84 -44.89
C PRO A 686 7.58 -24.88 -44.15
N GLU A 687 8.42 -25.60 -44.92
CA GLU A 687 9.40 -26.54 -44.36
C GLU A 687 10.26 -25.84 -43.29
N GLY A 688 10.45 -26.47 -42.14
CA GLY A 688 11.16 -25.89 -40.98
C GLY A 688 10.27 -25.15 -39.96
N CYS A 689 8.98 -24.94 -40.22
CA CYS A 689 8.05 -24.40 -39.20
C CYS A 689 7.86 -25.38 -38.03
N LEU A 690 7.96 -26.69 -38.28
CA LEU A 690 7.93 -27.72 -37.24
C LEU A 690 9.11 -27.59 -36.27
N ASP A 691 10.32 -27.27 -36.75
CA ASP A 691 11.46 -27.01 -35.89
C ASP A 691 11.27 -25.73 -35.06
N ALA A 692 10.63 -24.70 -35.65
CA ALA A 692 10.22 -23.51 -34.91
C ALA A 692 9.20 -23.82 -33.81
N ALA A 693 8.24 -24.72 -34.05
CA ALA A 693 7.30 -25.17 -33.02
C ALA A 693 8.02 -25.87 -31.87
N VAL A 694 8.97 -26.76 -32.17
CA VAL A 694 9.78 -27.47 -31.17
C VAL A 694 10.65 -26.50 -30.36
N GLU A 695 11.18 -25.44 -30.98
CA GLU A 695 11.95 -24.41 -30.28
C GLU A 695 11.09 -23.51 -29.39
N VAL A 696 9.94 -23.05 -29.88
CA VAL A 696 8.96 -22.31 -29.07
C VAL A 696 8.50 -23.16 -27.88
N GLY A 697 8.34 -24.47 -28.10
CA GLY A 697 8.06 -25.46 -27.07
C GLY A 697 9.24 -25.87 -26.20
N ASP A 698 10.39 -25.21 -26.30
CA ASP A 698 11.60 -25.48 -25.49
C ASP A 698 12.03 -26.96 -25.46
N SER A 699 11.75 -27.69 -26.55
CA SER A 699 11.77 -29.14 -26.59
C SER A 699 12.78 -29.71 -27.60
N VAL A 700 13.69 -28.88 -28.14
CA VAL A 700 14.67 -29.27 -29.17
C VAL A 700 15.51 -30.47 -28.75
N MET A 701 16.09 -30.44 -27.56
CA MET A 701 16.92 -31.55 -27.06
C MET A 701 16.08 -32.81 -26.78
N THR A 702 14.87 -32.65 -26.27
CA THR A 702 13.95 -33.77 -26.00
C THR A 702 13.50 -34.44 -27.30
N HIS A 703 13.15 -33.65 -28.31
CA HIS A 703 12.76 -34.15 -29.63
C HIS A 703 13.89 -34.93 -30.30
N ARG A 704 15.09 -34.32 -30.40
CA ARG A 704 16.27 -34.97 -30.99
C ARG A 704 16.61 -36.30 -30.33
N ARG A 705 16.51 -36.37 -28.99
CA ARG A 705 16.78 -37.60 -28.24
C ARG A 705 15.73 -38.69 -28.47
N ARG A 706 14.47 -38.31 -28.68
CA ARG A 706 13.33 -39.23 -28.72
C ARG A 706 13.01 -39.75 -30.12
N TYR A 707 13.15 -38.93 -31.17
CA TYR A 707 12.69 -39.28 -32.53
C TYR A 707 13.82 -39.52 -33.56
N GLN A 708 15.09 -39.45 -33.13
CA GLN A 708 16.35 -39.87 -33.78
C GLN A 708 16.66 -39.49 -35.25
N ILE A 709 15.70 -39.27 -36.16
CA ILE A 709 16.00 -39.16 -37.60
C ILE A 709 15.30 -37.98 -38.31
N GLU A 710 14.03 -37.63 -38.08
CA GLU A 710 13.39 -36.45 -38.75
C GLU A 710 12.30 -35.74 -37.92
N THR A 711 12.26 -34.40 -37.98
CA THR A 711 11.16 -33.57 -37.46
C THR A 711 9.98 -33.65 -38.43
N ASN A 712 8.91 -34.32 -38.02
CA ASN A 712 7.67 -34.40 -38.81
C ASN A 712 6.46 -34.06 -37.94
N ARG A 713 5.31 -33.86 -38.57
CA ARG A 713 4.09 -33.42 -37.89
C ARG A 713 3.72 -34.33 -36.72
N GLU A 714 3.77 -35.65 -36.91
CA GLU A 714 3.38 -36.60 -35.87
C GLU A 714 4.33 -36.57 -34.67
N THR A 715 5.64 -36.46 -34.89
CA THR A 715 6.61 -36.37 -33.78
C THR A 715 6.48 -35.05 -33.01
N VAL A 716 6.15 -33.96 -33.68
CA VAL A 716 5.88 -32.66 -33.04
C VAL A 716 4.57 -32.69 -32.25
N ILE A 717 3.49 -33.25 -32.82
CA ILE A 717 2.21 -33.39 -32.13
C ILE A 717 2.33 -34.34 -30.92
N ASP A 718 3.01 -35.48 -31.06
CA ASP A 718 3.26 -36.40 -29.94
C ASP A 718 3.97 -35.65 -28.80
N LEU A 719 5.04 -34.92 -29.10
CA LEU A 719 5.85 -34.25 -28.08
C LEU A 719 5.19 -33.03 -27.44
N LEU A 720 4.50 -32.19 -28.23
CA LEU A 720 3.99 -30.88 -27.79
C LEU A 720 2.49 -30.90 -27.47
N ALA A 721 1.74 -31.90 -27.92
CA ALA A 721 0.32 -32.05 -27.54
C ALA A 721 0.10 -33.21 -26.57
N LEU A 722 0.66 -34.39 -26.85
CA LEU A 722 0.24 -35.65 -26.20
C LEU A 722 1.17 -36.14 -25.08
N ASP A 723 2.45 -35.75 -25.08
CA ASP A 723 3.43 -36.24 -24.11
C ASP A 723 3.16 -35.73 -22.69
N ALA A 724 2.56 -36.58 -21.85
CA ALA A 724 2.24 -36.29 -20.46
C ALA A 724 3.47 -36.02 -19.56
N ARG A 725 4.70 -36.23 -20.06
CA ARG A 725 5.95 -35.96 -19.32
C ARG A 725 6.62 -34.66 -19.74
N ASN A 726 6.22 -34.08 -20.87
CA ASN A 726 6.78 -32.82 -21.33
C ASN A 726 6.07 -31.64 -20.62
N PRO A 727 6.76 -30.83 -19.80
CA PRO A 727 6.14 -29.72 -19.06
C PRO A 727 5.62 -28.59 -19.96
N ARG A 728 5.83 -28.66 -21.28
CA ARG A 728 5.29 -27.73 -22.28
C ARG A 728 4.14 -28.31 -23.07
N SER A 729 3.86 -29.62 -22.94
CA SER A 729 2.78 -30.22 -23.72
C SER A 729 1.41 -29.79 -23.21
N ILE A 730 0.43 -29.83 -24.12
CA ILE A 730 -0.98 -29.56 -23.79
C ILE A 730 -1.46 -30.58 -22.75
N HIS A 731 -1.18 -31.88 -22.94
CA HIS A 731 -1.58 -32.93 -22.01
C HIS A 731 -1.02 -32.70 -20.59
N PHE A 732 0.27 -32.37 -20.46
CA PHE A 732 0.85 -32.07 -19.15
C PHE A 732 0.16 -30.88 -18.49
N GLN A 733 -0.14 -29.81 -19.23
CA GLN A 733 -0.82 -28.64 -18.66
C GLN A 733 -2.22 -29.00 -18.15
N ILE A 734 -2.99 -29.77 -18.91
CA ILE A 734 -4.33 -30.17 -18.52
C ILE A 734 -4.29 -31.08 -17.28
N ALA A 735 -3.38 -32.05 -17.24
CA ALA A 735 -3.18 -32.90 -16.06
C ALA A 735 -2.76 -32.09 -14.83
N LEU A 736 -1.91 -31.07 -15.00
CA LEU A 736 -1.52 -30.15 -13.94
C LEU A 736 -2.73 -29.34 -13.44
N ILE A 737 -3.55 -28.79 -14.35
CA ILE A 737 -4.78 -28.07 -13.99
C ILE A 737 -5.71 -28.98 -13.20
N ARG A 738 -5.92 -30.23 -13.61
CA ARG A 738 -6.76 -31.19 -12.88
C ARG A 738 -6.24 -31.41 -11.46
N ARG A 739 -4.94 -31.66 -11.31
CA ARG A 739 -4.32 -31.88 -9.99
C ARG A 739 -4.49 -30.68 -9.08
N LEU A 740 -4.29 -29.47 -9.60
CA LEU A 740 -4.44 -28.24 -8.81
C LEU A 740 -5.91 -27.94 -8.47
N ALA A 741 -6.81 -28.14 -9.43
CA ALA A 741 -8.24 -27.90 -9.27
C ALA A 741 -8.91 -28.88 -8.30
N ALA A 742 -8.39 -30.12 -8.17
CA ALA A 742 -8.89 -31.10 -7.20
C ALA A 742 -8.77 -30.64 -5.74
N ASP A 743 -7.81 -29.76 -5.44
CA ASP A 743 -7.60 -29.19 -4.10
C ASP A 743 -8.36 -27.87 -3.89
N LEU A 744 -9.11 -27.38 -4.88
CA LEU A 744 -9.92 -26.18 -4.73
C LEU A 744 -11.21 -26.50 -3.95
N PRO A 745 -11.72 -25.54 -3.15
CA PRO A 745 -13.00 -25.72 -2.45
C PRO A 745 -14.12 -26.04 -3.44
N GLY A 746 -14.90 -27.10 -3.19
CA GLY A 746 -16.00 -27.47 -4.09
C GLY A 746 -15.57 -28.19 -5.37
N ALA A 747 -14.35 -28.75 -5.44
CA ALA A 747 -13.94 -29.65 -6.51
C ALA A 747 -14.89 -30.86 -6.66
N GLU A 748 -15.45 -31.32 -5.54
CA GLU A 748 -16.53 -32.31 -5.49
C GLU A 748 -17.75 -31.71 -4.79
N VAL A 749 -18.93 -32.01 -5.31
CA VAL A 749 -20.23 -31.61 -4.76
C VAL A 749 -21.04 -32.88 -4.53
N SER A 750 -21.31 -33.20 -3.26
CA SER A 750 -22.06 -34.40 -2.85
C SER A 750 -21.51 -35.71 -3.43
N GLY A 751 -20.18 -35.85 -3.50
CA GLY A 751 -19.50 -37.04 -4.01
C GLY A 751 -19.42 -37.13 -5.53
N ALA A 752 -19.86 -36.11 -6.26
CA ALA A 752 -19.71 -36.00 -7.72
C ALA A 752 -18.71 -34.89 -8.09
N LEU A 753 -17.96 -35.10 -9.18
CA LEU A 753 -17.08 -34.07 -9.73
C LEU A 753 -17.86 -32.81 -10.10
N SER A 754 -17.33 -31.66 -9.71
CA SER A 754 -17.87 -30.37 -10.09
C SER A 754 -17.84 -30.17 -11.61
N GLU A 755 -18.61 -29.20 -12.08
CA GLU A 755 -18.68 -28.84 -13.49
C GLU A 755 -17.30 -28.53 -14.13
N PRO A 756 -16.44 -27.67 -13.54
CA PRO A 756 -15.09 -27.47 -14.07
C PRO A 756 -14.24 -28.75 -14.04
N MET A 757 -14.32 -29.56 -12.98
CA MET A 757 -13.57 -30.82 -12.88
C MET A 757 -13.96 -31.83 -13.98
N ARG A 758 -15.25 -31.94 -14.31
CA ARG A 758 -15.72 -32.78 -15.42
C ARG A 758 -15.23 -32.27 -16.78
N ALA A 759 -15.20 -30.95 -16.98
CA ALA A 759 -14.69 -30.36 -18.22
C ALA A 759 -13.19 -30.63 -18.41
N ILE A 760 -12.40 -30.45 -17.35
CA ILE A 760 -10.96 -30.74 -17.34
C ILE A 760 -10.72 -32.24 -17.63
N LEU A 761 -11.42 -33.14 -16.92
CA LEU A 761 -11.25 -34.59 -17.08
C LEU A 761 -11.53 -35.06 -18.51
N ARG A 762 -12.56 -34.51 -19.17
CA ARG A 762 -12.90 -34.87 -20.55
C ARG A 762 -11.79 -34.51 -21.53
N ILE A 763 -11.16 -33.34 -21.35
CA ILE A 763 -10.05 -32.90 -22.22
C ILE A 763 -8.81 -33.75 -21.95
N GLU A 764 -8.50 -34.05 -20.68
CA GLU A 764 -7.38 -34.93 -20.34
C GLU A 764 -7.57 -36.32 -20.92
N THR A 765 -8.78 -36.91 -20.81
CA THR A 765 -9.09 -38.21 -21.42
C THR A 765 -8.94 -38.15 -22.93
N GLN A 766 -9.46 -37.10 -23.59
CA GLN A 766 -9.30 -36.93 -25.04
C GLN A 766 -7.82 -36.90 -25.45
N LEU A 767 -6.96 -36.20 -24.70
CA LEU A 767 -5.51 -36.13 -24.98
C LEU A 767 -4.79 -37.45 -24.63
N ALA A 768 -5.20 -38.14 -23.57
CA ALA A 768 -4.58 -39.39 -23.15
C ALA A 768 -4.86 -40.57 -24.10
N THR A 769 -5.93 -40.49 -24.89
CA THR A 769 -6.34 -41.56 -25.80
C THR A 769 -6.15 -41.23 -27.28
N ALA A 770 -5.69 -40.02 -27.62
CA ALA A 770 -5.54 -39.59 -29.01
C ALA A 770 -4.23 -40.08 -29.62
N GLU A 771 -4.26 -40.37 -30.92
CA GLU A 771 -3.06 -40.57 -31.74
C GLU A 771 -2.61 -39.23 -32.39
N PRO A 772 -1.32 -39.05 -32.71
CA PRO A 772 -0.84 -37.80 -33.32
C PRO A 772 -1.54 -37.42 -34.63
N SER A 773 -1.94 -38.42 -35.42
CA SER A 773 -2.67 -38.25 -36.68
C SER A 773 -4.09 -37.69 -36.49
N GLU A 774 -4.70 -37.90 -35.32
CA GLU A 774 -6.07 -37.45 -35.00
C GLU A 774 -6.14 -35.98 -34.58
N LEU A 775 -5.01 -35.36 -34.22
CA LEU A 775 -4.96 -33.95 -33.82
C LEU A 775 -4.75 -33.03 -35.03
N ASP A 776 -5.73 -32.97 -35.93
CA ASP A 776 -5.81 -31.99 -37.03
C ASP A 776 -6.18 -30.56 -36.56
N ASP A 777 -6.22 -29.57 -37.45
CA ASP A 777 -6.60 -28.18 -37.08
C ASP A 777 -8.02 -28.13 -36.47
N ARG A 778 -8.96 -28.97 -36.91
CA ARG A 778 -10.32 -29.01 -36.35
C ARG A 778 -10.31 -29.50 -34.91
N ALA A 779 -9.55 -30.55 -34.61
CA ALA A 779 -9.36 -31.11 -33.28
C ALA A 779 -8.65 -30.10 -32.38
N LEU A 780 -7.60 -29.43 -32.87
CA LEU A 780 -6.89 -28.39 -32.14
C LEU A 780 -7.79 -27.16 -31.87
N ARG A 781 -8.63 -26.73 -32.81
CA ARG A 781 -9.65 -25.68 -32.55
C ARG A 781 -10.66 -26.10 -31.49
N LYS A 782 -11.06 -27.37 -31.47
CA LYS A 782 -11.96 -27.92 -30.44
C LYS A 782 -11.27 -27.93 -29.08
N LEU A 783 -10.00 -28.32 -29.01
CA LEU A 783 -9.20 -28.24 -27.79
C LEU A 783 -9.05 -26.79 -27.31
N ALA A 784 -8.77 -25.84 -28.20
CA ALA A 784 -8.69 -24.42 -27.86
C ALA A 784 -9.97 -23.91 -27.18
N ARG A 785 -11.14 -24.22 -27.76
CA ARG A 785 -12.44 -23.89 -27.15
C ARG A 785 -12.66 -24.60 -25.82
N GLY A 786 -12.20 -25.85 -25.69
CA GLY A 786 -12.26 -26.60 -24.44
C GLY A 786 -11.44 -25.94 -23.33
N VAL A 787 -10.19 -25.54 -23.61
CA VAL A 787 -9.31 -24.84 -22.68
C VAL A 787 -9.90 -23.49 -22.26
N ALA A 788 -10.44 -22.71 -23.21
CA ALA A 788 -11.16 -21.47 -22.90
C ALA A 788 -12.36 -21.74 -21.96
N GLY A 789 -13.14 -22.77 -22.25
CA GLY A 789 -14.28 -23.20 -21.42
C GLY A 789 -13.88 -23.64 -20.00
N ILE A 790 -12.70 -24.23 -19.80
CA ILE A 790 -12.20 -24.51 -18.43
C ILE A 790 -12.06 -23.20 -17.64
N SER A 791 -11.48 -22.17 -18.26
CA SER A 791 -11.28 -20.86 -17.61
C SER A 791 -12.60 -20.22 -17.20
N GLU A 792 -13.60 -20.21 -18.10
CA GLU A 792 -14.93 -19.66 -17.83
C GLU A 792 -15.60 -20.38 -16.65
N ARG A 793 -15.49 -21.71 -16.61
CA ARG A 793 -16.11 -22.54 -15.57
C ARG A 793 -15.46 -22.40 -14.21
N LEU A 794 -14.13 -22.29 -14.16
CA LEU A 794 -13.42 -21.98 -12.92
C LEU A 794 -13.78 -20.59 -12.40
N THR A 795 -13.95 -19.61 -13.30
CA THR A 795 -14.38 -18.25 -12.95
C THR A 795 -15.80 -18.26 -12.39
N ALA A 796 -16.72 -18.95 -13.05
CA ALA A 796 -18.11 -19.12 -12.59
C ALA A 796 -18.22 -19.86 -11.25
N ALA A 797 -17.31 -20.81 -10.99
CA ALA A 797 -17.36 -21.62 -9.77
C ALA A 797 -16.75 -20.93 -8.54
N HIS A 798 -15.75 -20.06 -8.72
CA HIS A 798 -14.93 -19.57 -7.60
C HIS A 798 -14.72 -18.05 -7.55
N LEU A 799 -14.89 -17.35 -8.67
CA LEU A 799 -14.41 -15.96 -8.82
C LEU A 799 -15.54 -14.94 -9.01
N SER A 800 -16.78 -15.40 -9.19
CA SER A 800 -17.96 -14.56 -9.44
C SER A 800 -18.75 -14.24 -8.18
#